data_AF-A0A9W9S1M2-F1
#
_entry.id   AF-A0A9W9S1M2-F1
#
_cell.length_a   1.000
_cell.length_b   1.000
_cell.length_c   1.000
_cell.angle_alpha   90.00
_cell.angle_beta   90.00
_cell.angle_gamma   90.00
#
_symmetry.space_group_name_H-M   'P 1'
#
loop_
_entity.id
_entity.type
_entity.pdbx_description
1 polymer ?
#
loop_
_entity_poly.entity_id
_entity_poly.type
_entity_poly.pdbx_seq_one_letter_code
_entity_poly.pdbx_strand_id
1 'polypeptide(L)'
;MEKPPLPDRADTNREPSPPPYTPYVDPQVTAESGDVKTDGRIDVNLNSKLAKSLAQIAKQELKELKDNYPPLSQQTEPRPSQVCDIKLNIVIQIVGSRGDVQPFIALGNALQSHGHRVRIATHGVFEKFVKDSFLEFFPIGGDPAQLMAYMVKNPGLIPQMQTLRDGEIKKKQRMVAEMLDGCWRSCIADDPTSQEPFVADAIIANPPSFAHVHCAQALGIPVHLMFTMPWSTTRAFPHPLANLSQSLNPEIMNTPTANWVSYGIVEWLTWQGLGDVINRFRSSIDLASVPATEGPCLAEALEIPFTYCWSPALVPRPTDWPSHIDVVGFFFADTPEYTPPPDLAEFLQAGPPPVYIGFGSIVVDDPQKLIKTVVEAVKLAGIRAIVSKGWSELAGTSDENIYYIGDCPHGWLFQQVAAVVHHGGAGTTACGLQNGKPTTIVPFFGDQPFWGDMVAKAGAGPEPIPHKDLEPELLASAMQFCLTPEASEAAQEIAIKMQADSGVSAAVDSFHRNLPLDRMRCSIMPDQVAVWKYKNEKHRLILSKTAAEVLIEHNKINSENIKCYPANPILIVNRRWDPLTGVLSAATATGANMAKSTGEMFYNPYKEFKRSRTNATGDPSSSRSLENRQDSFGTAGKMAGAGLQGFGKFSGTYLRGVMVDIPHAAAEGFRRAPQLYGEKPKEYGHVSDWKSGIAVGGKNFVGGMAGGVAGMFTEPLKGALDGGKDGAIKGLTRGALGMATKMPSGEFRRFVCATECNANTLPFAEAGIGLMAYPFHGISKSIEAAFRTKTPKAIVAARLREGYAHAQRLNLSKEEQEEIIQIFEILLSSMPR
;
A
#
# COMPACT_ATOMS: atom_id res chain seq x y z
N MET A 1 -35.97 -45.89 -57.96
CA MET A 1 -36.18 -46.18 -56.52
C MET A 1 -34.79 -46.49 -55.99
N GLU A 2 -34.13 -45.74 -55.11
CA GLU A 2 -34.57 -44.83 -54.03
C GLU A 2 -33.74 -43.54 -54.04
N LYS A 3 -34.24 -42.50 -53.35
CA LYS A 3 -33.63 -41.17 -53.23
C LYS A 3 -32.25 -41.22 -52.52
N PRO A 4 -31.27 -40.42 -52.95
CA PRO A 4 -30.04 -40.20 -52.19
C PRO A 4 -30.33 -39.39 -50.89
N PRO A 5 -29.55 -39.59 -49.80
CA PRO A 5 -29.74 -38.86 -48.56
C PRO A 5 -29.33 -37.40 -48.69
N LEU A 6 -30.06 -36.54 -47.99
CA LEU A 6 -29.83 -35.10 -47.89
C LEU A 6 -28.48 -34.78 -47.22
N PRO A 7 -27.78 -33.70 -47.61
CA PRO A 7 -26.58 -33.24 -46.93
C PRO A 7 -26.93 -32.66 -45.56
N ASP A 8 -26.17 -33.06 -44.54
CA ASP A 8 -26.23 -32.49 -43.19
C ASP A 8 -26.07 -30.96 -43.24
N ARG A 9 -27.04 -30.26 -42.67
CA ARG A 9 -26.93 -28.82 -42.39
C ARG A 9 -25.80 -28.64 -41.38
N ALA A 10 -24.72 -28.00 -41.82
CA ALA A 10 -23.73 -27.45 -40.92
C ALA A 10 -24.42 -26.44 -39.99
N ASP A 11 -24.52 -26.80 -38.71
CA ASP A 11 -24.98 -25.94 -37.63
C ASP A 11 -23.89 -24.90 -37.33
N THR A 12 -23.77 -23.89 -38.18
CA THR A 12 -22.87 -22.75 -38.01
C THR A 12 -23.47 -21.77 -37.00
N ASN A 13 -23.54 -22.16 -35.73
CA ASN A 13 -23.83 -21.26 -34.59
C ASN A 13 -23.49 -21.89 -33.23
N ARG A 14 -22.37 -22.62 -33.13
CA ARG A 14 -21.76 -22.87 -31.81
C ARG A 14 -20.69 -21.83 -31.57
N GLU A 15 -20.98 -20.87 -30.69
CA GLU A 15 -19.93 -20.13 -30.00
C GLU A 15 -18.90 -21.11 -29.44
N PRO A 16 -17.59 -20.82 -29.51
CA PRO A 16 -16.59 -21.68 -28.92
C PRO A 16 -16.86 -21.80 -27.42
N SER A 17 -17.10 -23.02 -26.95
CA SER A 17 -17.25 -23.31 -25.52
C SER A 17 -16.05 -22.71 -24.77
N PRO A 18 -16.28 -22.01 -23.63
CA PRO A 18 -15.18 -21.49 -22.83
C PRO A 18 -14.22 -22.61 -22.44
N PRO A 19 -12.91 -22.34 -22.30
CA PRO A 19 -11.95 -23.34 -21.89
C PRO A 19 -12.42 -24.00 -20.58
N PRO A 20 -12.24 -25.32 -20.42
CA PRO A 20 -12.65 -26.01 -19.21
C PRO A 20 -11.98 -25.38 -18.01
N TYR A 21 -12.79 -24.82 -17.11
CA TYR A 21 -12.34 -24.33 -15.81
C TYR A 21 -11.68 -25.50 -15.07
N THR A 22 -10.37 -25.42 -14.87
CA THR A 22 -9.65 -26.26 -13.93
C THR A 22 -9.56 -25.48 -12.62
N PRO A 23 -10.39 -25.79 -11.60
CA PRO A 23 -10.34 -25.12 -10.31
C PRO A 23 -9.20 -25.76 -9.51
N TYR A 24 -7.97 -25.30 -9.74
CA TYR A 24 -6.85 -25.67 -8.87
C TYR A 24 -5.75 -24.61 -8.95
N VAL A 25 -5.70 -23.71 -7.97
CA VAL A 25 -4.42 -23.12 -7.56
C VAL A 25 -3.77 -24.19 -6.70
N ASP A 26 -2.97 -25.03 -7.34
CA ASP A 26 -2.12 -25.99 -6.64
C ASP A 26 -1.19 -25.22 -5.70
N PRO A 27 -1.07 -25.60 -4.42
CA PRO A 27 0.04 -25.16 -3.59
C PRO A 27 1.42 -25.45 -4.22
N GLN A 28 1.53 -26.30 -5.26
CA GLN A 28 2.75 -26.49 -6.05
C GLN A 28 3.02 -25.40 -7.13
N VAL A 29 2.05 -24.52 -7.45
CA VAL A 29 2.32 -23.34 -8.32
C VAL A 29 3.34 -22.40 -7.68
N THR A 30 3.58 -22.53 -6.37
CA THR A 30 4.60 -21.78 -5.61
C THR A 30 6.04 -22.01 -6.09
N ALA A 31 6.30 -23.05 -6.88
CA ALA A 31 7.67 -23.43 -7.28
C ALA A 31 8.07 -23.00 -8.69
N GLU A 32 7.15 -22.55 -9.55
CA GLU A 32 7.43 -22.35 -10.99
C GLU A 32 7.46 -20.87 -11.45
N SER A 33 7.08 -19.91 -10.61
CA SER A 33 6.82 -18.52 -11.04
C SER A 33 7.99 -17.53 -10.89
N GLY A 34 9.15 -17.94 -10.37
CA GLY A 34 10.35 -17.09 -10.40
C GLY A 34 11.47 -17.63 -9.52
N ASP A 35 12.66 -17.74 -10.10
CA ASP A 35 13.91 -17.82 -9.35
C ASP A 35 14.46 -16.40 -9.17
N VAL A 36 15.30 -16.12 -8.17
CA VAL A 36 15.77 -14.75 -7.94
C VAL A 36 17.28 -14.65 -8.14
N LYS A 37 17.70 -13.73 -9.00
CA LYS A 37 19.11 -13.44 -9.27
C LYS A 37 19.75 -12.63 -8.14
N THR A 38 21.05 -12.46 -8.29
CA THR A 38 21.94 -11.78 -7.35
C THR A 38 21.85 -10.23 -7.37
N ASP A 39 20.91 -9.64 -8.12
CA ASP A 39 20.85 -8.20 -8.46
C ASP A 39 19.60 -7.46 -7.92
N GLY A 40 18.90 -8.01 -6.94
CA GLY A 40 17.79 -7.36 -6.25
C GLY A 40 16.43 -7.56 -6.92
N ARG A 41 16.38 -8.19 -8.10
CA ARG A 41 15.20 -8.24 -8.97
C ARG A 41 14.63 -9.66 -9.07
N ILE A 42 13.31 -9.74 -9.23
CA ILE A 42 12.57 -11.00 -9.38
C ILE A 42 12.62 -11.44 -10.84
N ASP A 43 13.11 -12.65 -11.16
CA ASP A 43 12.89 -13.18 -12.51
C ASP A 43 11.42 -13.51 -12.70
N VAL A 44 10.79 -12.81 -13.63
CA VAL A 44 9.40 -13.04 -13.99
C VAL A 44 9.35 -14.08 -15.10
N ASN A 45 8.93 -15.29 -14.75
CA ASN A 45 8.66 -16.33 -15.75
C ASN A 45 7.35 -16.03 -16.49
N LEU A 46 7.47 -15.32 -17.61
CA LEU A 46 6.34 -14.93 -18.46
C LEU A 46 5.63 -16.12 -19.13
N ASN A 47 6.26 -17.30 -19.16
CA ASN A 47 5.66 -18.54 -19.66
C ASN A 47 4.85 -19.31 -18.62
N SER A 48 4.90 -18.89 -17.35
CA SER A 48 4.17 -19.52 -16.24
C SER A 48 2.65 -19.42 -16.43
N LYS A 49 1.91 -20.35 -15.79
CA LYS A 49 0.44 -20.33 -15.80
C LYS A 49 -0.11 -19.02 -15.22
N LEU A 50 0.50 -18.51 -14.15
CA LEU A 50 0.14 -17.24 -13.52
C LEU A 50 0.31 -16.06 -14.50
N ALA A 51 1.47 -15.95 -15.15
CA ALA A 51 1.72 -14.88 -16.12
C ALA A 51 0.76 -14.93 -17.31
N LYS A 52 0.43 -16.13 -17.80
CA LYS A 52 -0.57 -16.31 -18.87
C LYS A 52 -1.98 -15.92 -18.44
N SER A 53 -2.38 -16.26 -17.22
CA SER A 53 -3.68 -15.85 -16.66
C SER A 53 -3.77 -14.33 -16.48
N LEU A 54 -2.73 -13.70 -15.91
CA LEU A 54 -2.65 -12.25 -15.76
C LEU A 54 -2.65 -11.53 -17.12
N ALA A 55 -1.93 -12.06 -18.11
CA ALA A 55 -1.92 -11.50 -19.47
C ALA A 55 -3.31 -11.52 -20.14
N GLN A 56 -4.14 -12.52 -19.82
CA GLN A 56 -5.51 -12.58 -20.33
C GLN A 56 -6.42 -11.53 -19.69
N ILE A 57 -6.24 -11.27 -18.38
CA ILE A 57 -6.90 -10.17 -17.67
C ILE A 57 -6.49 -8.81 -18.27
N ALA A 58 -5.19 -8.62 -18.48
CA ALA A 58 -4.64 -7.40 -19.10
C ALA A 58 -5.25 -7.10 -20.48
N LYS A 59 -5.47 -8.14 -21.30
CA LYS A 59 -6.12 -8.00 -22.61
C LYS A 59 -7.58 -7.56 -22.51
N GLN A 60 -8.28 -7.96 -21.44
CA GLN A 60 -9.67 -7.61 -21.19
C GLN A 60 -9.80 -6.17 -20.68
N GLU A 61 -8.96 -5.77 -19.73
CA GLU A 61 -8.88 -4.37 -19.27
C GLU A 61 -8.50 -3.42 -20.41
N LEU A 62 -7.62 -3.84 -21.33
CA LEU A 62 -7.25 -3.05 -22.50
C LEU A 62 -8.45 -2.74 -23.42
N LYS A 63 -9.41 -3.66 -23.50
CA LYS A 63 -10.64 -3.45 -24.26
C LYS A 63 -11.52 -2.40 -23.58
N GLU A 64 -11.65 -2.48 -22.26
CA GLU A 64 -12.42 -1.51 -21.46
C GLU A 64 -11.77 -0.11 -21.39
N LEU A 65 -10.44 -0.03 -21.34
CA LEU A 65 -9.66 1.22 -21.36
C LEU A 65 -9.83 1.98 -22.68
N LYS A 66 -9.81 1.27 -23.81
CA LYS A 66 -10.02 1.87 -25.14
C LYS A 66 -11.43 2.42 -25.34
N ASP A 67 -12.41 1.83 -24.66
CA ASP A 67 -13.83 2.19 -24.82
C ASP A 67 -14.24 3.34 -23.88
N ASN A 68 -13.50 3.61 -22.79
CA ASN A 68 -13.94 4.54 -21.72
C ASN A 68 -13.04 5.75 -21.44
N TYR A 69 -11.85 5.87 -22.03
CA TYR A 69 -10.95 7.02 -21.77
C TYR A 69 -10.92 8.02 -22.94
N PRO A 70 -11.02 9.34 -22.68
CA PRO A 70 -10.97 10.36 -23.71
C PRO A 70 -9.59 10.41 -24.41
N PRO A 71 -9.53 10.87 -25.67
CA PRO A 71 -8.29 10.96 -26.43
C PRO A 71 -7.25 11.88 -25.77
N LEU A 72 -5.97 11.57 -26.04
CA LEU A 72 -4.75 12.18 -25.51
C LEU A 72 -4.73 13.72 -25.45
N SER A 73 -5.47 14.40 -26.33
CA SER A 73 -5.51 15.86 -26.41
C SER A 73 -6.14 16.56 -25.20
N GLN A 74 -6.84 15.84 -24.32
CA GLN A 74 -7.48 16.41 -23.12
C GLN A 74 -6.67 16.21 -21.81
N GLN A 75 -5.56 15.46 -21.83
CA GLN A 75 -4.77 15.17 -20.62
C GLN A 75 -3.55 16.08 -20.42
N THR A 76 -3.20 16.90 -21.43
CA THR A 76 -2.05 17.82 -21.43
C THR A 76 -2.37 19.24 -20.97
N GLU A 77 -3.63 19.56 -20.66
CA GLU A 77 -3.98 20.85 -20.06
C GLU A 77 -3.49 20.89 -18.60
N PRO A 78 -2.77 21.95 -18.17
CA PRO A 78 -2.42 22.14 -16.76
C PRO A 78 -3.69 22.09 -15.93
N ARG A 79 -3.82 21.06 -15.09
CA ARG A 79 -5.00 20.93 -14.25
C ARG A 79 -4.99 22.07 -13.23
N PRO A 80 -6.09 22.83 -13.10
CA PRO A 80 -6.11 24.02 -12.27
C PRO A 80 -5.68 23.66 -10.84
N SER A 81 -4.72 24.42 -10.31
CA SER A 81 -4.28 24.31 -8.92
C SER A 81 -5.49 24.53 -8.00
N GLN A 82 -5.76 23.57 -7.12
CA GLN A 82 -6.78 23.73 -6.10
C GLN A 82 -6.15 24.43 -4.90
N VAL A 83 -6.62 25.62 -4.56
CA VAL A 83 -6.16 26.32 -3.36
C VAL A 83 -6.65 25.56 -2.13
N CYS A 84 -5.72 25.02 -1.35
CA CYS A 84 -6.00 24.45 -0.04
C CYS A 84 -5.95 25.57 1.01
N ASP A 85 -7.13 26.00 1.45
CA ASP A 85 -7.34 27.06 2.46
C ASP A 85 -7.41 26.50 3.89
N ILE A 86 -7.33 25.17 4.05
CA ILE A 86 -7.39 24.51 5.35
C ILE A 86 -5.99 24.12 5.86
N LYS A 87 -5.74 24.37 7.15
CA LYS A 87 -4.50 23.95 7.82
C LYS A 87 -4.64 22.50 8.29
N LEU A 88 -3.63 21.68 8.00
CA LEU A 88 -3.65 20.23 8.21
C LEU A 88 -2.45 19.79 9.04
N ASN A 89 -2.65 18.79 9.87
CA ASN A 89 -1.56 17.96 10.38
C ASN A 89 -1.26 16.85 9.36
N ILE A 90 -0.10 16.92 8.71
CA ILE A 90 0.31 15.96 7.69
C ILE A 90 1.42 15.09 8.26
N VAL A 91 1.21 13.77 8.24
CA VAL A 91 2.30 12.82 8.50
C VAL A 91 2.83 12.27 7.18
N ILE A 92 4.14 12.35 7.00
CA ILE A 92 4.84 11.81 5.83
C ILE A 92 5.59 10.54 6.26
N GLN A 93 5.11 9.37 5.85
CA GLN A 93 5.65 8.06 6.22
C GLN A 93 6.62 7.55 5.15
N ILE A 94 7.93 7.58 5.43
CA ILE A 94 8.97 7.21 4.48
C ILE A 94 9.87 6.11 5.04
N VAL A 95 9.93 4.99 4.33
CA VAL A 95 10.86 3.89 4.58
C VAL A 95 11.88 3.85 3.45
N GLY A 96 13.17 3.87 3.78
CA GLY A 96 14.22 3.86 2.78
C GLY A 96 15.55 4.44 3.25
N SER A 97 16.43 4.68 2.29
CA SER A 97 17.73 5.30 2.48
C SER A 97 17.64 6.83 2.58
N ARG A 98 18.78 7.51 2.70
CA ARG A 98 18.83 8.97 2.62
C ARG A 98 18.25 9.51 1.30
N GLY A 99 18.43 8.78 0.20
CA GLY A 99 17.88 9.15 -1.11
C GLY A 99 16.35 9.13 -1.15
N ASP A 100 15.72 8.33 -0.29
CA ASP A 100 14.27 8.30 -0.14
C ASP A 100 13.78 9.40 0.80
N VAL A 101 14.51 9.70 1.88
CA VAL A 101 14.07 10.69 2.90
C VAL A 101 14.28 12.13 2.45
N GLN A 102 15.40 12.44 1.79
CA GLN A 102 15.78 13.81 1.42
C GLN A 102 14.74 14.52 0.54
N PRO A 103 14.15 13.91 -0.51
CA PRO A 103 13.06 14.51 -1.29
C PRO A 103 11.88 14.98 -0.41
N PHE A 104 11.52 14.18 0.60
CA PHE A 104 10.36 14.46 1.44
C PHE A 104 10.60 15.52 2.51
N ILE A 105 11.87 15.83 2.81
CA ILE A 105 12.21 17.03 3.58
C ILE A 105 11.88 18.29 2.77
N ALA A 106 12.27 18.33 1.49
CA ALA A 106 11.94 19.45 0.61
C ALA A 106 10.41 19.62 0.46
N LEU A 107 9.69 18.51 0.27
CA LEU A 107 8.22 18.51 0.25
C LEU A 107 7.62 18.98 1.59
N GLY A 108 8.16 18.53 2.72
CA GLY A 108 7.69 18.92 4.05
C GLY A 108 7.82 20.43 4.29
N ASN A 109 8.95 21.01 3.90
CA ASN A 109 9.19 22.45 4.01
C ASN A 109 8.23 23.25 3.11
N ALA A 110 7.98 22.77 1.89
CA ALA A 110 7.00 23.40 1.02
C ALA A 110 5.58 23.34 1.62
N LEU A 111 5.16 22.19 2.16
CA LEU A 111 3.86 22.06 2.84
C LEU A 111 3.76 22.97 4.08
N GLN A 112 4.84 23.16 4.84
CA GLN A 112 4.88 24.14 5.93
C GLN A 112 4.66 25.58 5.45
N SER A 113 5.19 25.95 4.27
CA SER A 113 4.97 27.29 3.70
C SER A 113 3.49 27.55 3.34
N HIS A 114 2.71 26.48 3.11
CA HIS A 114 1.25 26.53 2.96
C HIS A 114 0.50 26.49 4.31
N GLY A 115 1.19 26.57 5.45
CA GLY A 115 0.61 26.63 6.78
C GLY A 115 0.24 25.27 7.38
N HIS A 116 0.66 24.16 6.78
CA HIS A 116 0.47 22.82 7.35
C HIS A 116 1.49 22.53 8.46
N ARG A 117 1.09 21.71 9.43
CA ARG A 117 2.00 21.14 10.43
C ARG A 117 2.48 19.79 9.90
N VAL A 118 3.78 19.65 9.67
CA VAL A 118 4.33 18.48 8.99
C VAL A 118 5.22 17.67 9.94
N ARG A 119 4.98 16.36 9.95
CA ARG A 119 5.75 15.36 10.68
C ARG A 119 6.32 14.31 9.72
N ILE A 120 7.64 14.14 9.71
CA ILE A 120 8.31 13.06 8.98
C ILE A 120 8.44 11.85 9.90
N ALA A 121 7.84 10.73 9.49
CA ALA A 121 7.92 9.45 10.16
C ALA A 121 8.86 8.52 9.38
N THR A 122 10.07 8.30 9.91
CA THR A 122 11.12 7.49 9.26
C THR A 122 12.06 6.86 10.28
N HIS A 123 13.15 6.24 9.81
CA HIS A 123 14.13 5.55 10.64
C HIS A 123 14.85 6.49 11.61
N GLY A 124 15.19 5.99 12.81
CA GLY A 124 15.85 6.76 13.88
C GLY A 124 17.13 7.47 13.46
N VAL A 125 17.90 6.87 12.53
CA VAL A 125 19.16 7.42 12.02
C VAL A 125 19.02 8.77 11.31
N PHE A 126 17.81 9.12 10.85
CA PHE A 126 17.53 10.38 10.15
C PHE A 126 16.94 11.47 11.05
N GLU A 127 16.81 11.22 12.37
CA GLU A 127 16.22 12.18 13.32
C GLU A 127 16.87 13.56 13.22
N LYS A 128 18.20 13.61 13.29
CA LYS A 128 18.96 14.86 13.21
C LYS A 128 18.71 15.56 11.86
N PHE A 129 18.75 14.81 10.76
CA PHE A 129 18.58 15.36 9.41
C PHE A 129 17.19 16.01 9.22
N VAL A 130 16.15 15.40 9.76
CA VAL A 130 14.79 15.96 9.75
C VAL A 130 14.67 17.20 10.64
N LYS A 131 15.17 17.13 11.87
CA LYS A 131 15.08 18.22 12.85
C LYS A 131 15.91 19.45 12.45
N ASP A 132 17.09 19.25 11.87
CA ASP A 132 17.93 20.33 11.33
C ASP A 132 17.24 21.07 10.17
N SER A 133 16.20 20.47 9.57
CA SER A 133 15.35 21.07 8.54
C SER A 133 14.05 21.68 9.10
N PHE A 134 13.92 21.83 10.43
CA PHE A 134 12.76 22.41 11.13
C PHE A 134 11.42 21.67 10.95
N LEU A 135 11.49 20.36 10.66
CA LEU A 135 10.33 19.46 10.59
C LEU A 135 10.18 18.63 11.87
N GLU A 136 8.96 18.25 12.22
CA GLU A 136 8.75 17.27 13.30
C GLU A 136 9.24 15.89 12.88
N PHE A 137 9.82 15.15 13.82
CA PHE A 137 10.35 13.81 13.58
C PHE A 137 9.61 12.77 14.44
N PHE A 138 9.26 11.63 13.83
CA PHE A 138 8.73 10.48 14.55
C PHE A 138 9.47 9.19 14.17
N PRO A 139 10.06 8.45 15.14
CA PRO A 139 10.76 7.21 14.84
C PRO A 139 9.77 6.08 14.56
N ILE A 140 9.87 5.47 13.39
CA ILE A 140 9.06 4.27 13.06
C ILE A 140 9.80 2.96 13.35
N GLY A 141 11.06 3.03 13.78
CA GLY A 141 11.91 1.85 13.94
C GLY A 141 12.47 1.35 12.61
N GLY A 142 13.05 0.14 12.64
CA GLY A 142 13.83 -0.39 11.53
C GLY A 142 15.16 0.33 11.31
N ASP A 143 16.07 -0.37 10.65
CA ASP A 143 17.40 0.13 10.32
C ASP A 143 17.62 0.05 8.80
N PRO A 144 17.78 1.19 8.10
CA PRO A 144 17.93 1.21 6.65
C PRO A 144 19.22 0.51 6.21
N ALA A 145 20.28 0.50 7.02
CA ALA A 145 21.50 -0.24 6.71
C ALA A 145 21.26 -1.75 6.78
N GLN A 146 20.47 -2.23 7.75
CA GLN A 146 20.08 -3.65 7.81
C GLN A 146 19.15 -4.05 6.67
N LEU A 147 18.23 -3.16 6.27
CA LEU A 147 17.36 -3.35 5.10
C LEU A 147 18.17 -3.41 3.80
N MET A 148 19.08 -2.46 3.57
CA MET A 148 19.94 -2.43 2.38
C MET A 148 20.95 -3.59 2.36
N ALA A 149 21.64 -3.85 3.46
CA ALA A 149 22.57 -4.97 3.55
C ALA A 149 21.87 -6.31 3.34
N TYR A 150 20.61 -6.43 3.77
CA TYR A 150 19.80 -7.59 3.44
C TYR A 150 19.48 -7.66 1.94
N MET A 151 19.01 -6.58 1.31
CA MET A 151 18.74 -6.56 -0.13
C MET A 151 19.98 -6.84 -0.97
N VAL A 152 21.16 -6.43 -0.51
CA VAL A 152 22.44 -6.75 -1.18
C VAL A 152 22.84 -8.22 -0.97
N LYS A 153 22.70 -8.77 0.24
CA LYS A 153 23.05 -10.17 0.55
C LYS A 153 22.02 -11.19 0.06
N ASN A 154 20.77 -10.78 -0.02
CA ASN A 154 19.61 -11.55 -0.43
C ASN A 154 18.82 -10.69 -1.42
N PRO A 155 19.34 -10.59 -2.64
CA PRO A 155 18.75 -9.85 -3.76
C PRO A 155 17.35 -10.30 -4.19
N GLY A 156 16.63 -11.08 -3.38
CA GLY A 156 15.28 -11.52 -3.67
C GLY A 156 14.25 -11.16 -2.61
N LEU A 157 13.05 -10.90 -3.10
CA LEU A 157 11.82 -10.79 -2.30
C LEU A 157 11.39 -12.15 -1.71
N ILE A 158 11.81 -13.26 -2.33
CA ILE A 158 11.59 -14.63 -1.84
C ILE A 158 12.85 -15.10 -1.09
N PRO A 159 12.77 -15.46 0.20
CA PRO A 159 13.92 -15.96 0.95
C PRO A 159 14.40 -17.30 0.38
N GLN A 160 15.70 -17.43 0.07
CA GLN A 160 16.29 -18.72 -0.33
C GLN A 160 16.17 -19.74 0.81
N MET A 161 16.06 -21.04 0.49
CA MET A 161 15.87 -22.11 1.48
C MET A 161 16.94 -22.15 2.59
N GLN A 162 18.12 -21.59 2.35
CA GLN A 162 19.20 -21.43 3.34
C GLN A 162 18.87 -20.34 4.39
N THR A 163 18.29 -19.21 3.99
CA THR A 163 17.86 -18.11 4.91
C THR A 163 16.71 -18.50 5.85
N LEU A 164 15.93 -19.52 5.50
CA LEU A 164 14.89 -20.11 6.36
C LEU A 164 15.49 -20.80 7.59
N ARG A 165 16.72 -21.34 7.50
CA ARG A 165 17.38 -22.05 8.60
C ARG A 165 17.97 -21.13 9.67
N ASP A 166 18.34 -19.90 9.31
CA ASP A 166 19.06 -18.97 10.20
C ASP A 166 18.15 -18.02 10.99
N GLY A 167 16.82 -18.14 10.86
CA GLY A 167 15.85 -17.34 11.62
C GLY A 167 15.73 -15.88 11.18
N GLU A 168 16.43 -15.46 10.13
CA GLU A 168 16.42 -14.08 9.63
C GLU A 168 15.03 -13.60 9.18
N ILE A 169 14.19 -14.49 8.64
CA ILE A 169 12.82 -14.15 8.22
C ILE A 169 11.99 -13.68 9.41
N LYS A 170 12.12 -14.34 10.58
CA LYS A 170 11.40 -13.92 11.80
C LYS A 170 11.91 -12.58 12.31
N LYS A 171 13.23 -12.31 12.20
CA LYS A 171 13.80 -11.01 12.54
C LYS A 171 13.24 -9.91 11.63
N LYS A 172 13.11 -10.17 10.33
CA LYS A 172 12.54 -9.22 9.35
C LYS A 172 11.06 -8.99 9.54
N GLN A 173 10.27 -10.04 9.72
CA GLN A 173 8.84 -9.90 10.02
C GLN A 173 8.61 -9.10 11.31
N ARG A 174 9.52 -9.22 12.29
CA ARG A 174 9.50 -8.39 13.51
C ARG A 174 9.83 -6.93 13.20
N MET A 175 10.86 -6.67 12.40
CA MET A 175 11.23 -5.31 11.98
C MET A 175 10.12 -4.64 11.16
N VAL A 176 9.48 -5.35 10.22
CA VAL A 176 8.33 -4.84 9.47
C VAL A 176 7.16 -4.59 10.42
N ALA A 177 6.87 -5.50 11.35
CA ALA A 177 5.81 -5.29 12.34
C ALA A 177 6.08 -4.05 13.23
N GLU A 178 7.34 -3.82 13.61
CA GLU A 178 7.76 -2.61 14.33
C GLU A 178 7.54 -1.36 13.48
N MET A 179 7.94 -1.37 12.20
CA MET A 179 7.68 -0.25 11.27
C MET A 179 6.19 0.03 11.09
N LEU A 180 5.37 -1.01 10.94
CA LEU A 180 3.91 -0.85 10.82
C LEU A 180 3.31 -0.21 12.09
N ASP A 181 3.72 -0.66 13.28
CA ASP A 181 3.30 -0.07 14.56
C ASP A 181 3.80 1.38 14.71
N GLY A 182 5.06 1.65 14.34
CA GLY A 182 5.66 2.97 14.32
C GLY A 182 4.91 3.94 13.41
N CYS A 183 4.55 3.52 12.20
CA CYS A 183 3.73 4.28 11.26
C CYS A 183 2.32 4.53 11.80
N TRP A 184 1.69 3.58 12.50
CA TRP A 184 0.41 3.84 13.15
C TRP A 184 0.52 4.88 14.26
N ARG A 185 1.55 4.75 15.10
CA ARG A 185 1.80 5.67 16.22
C ARG A 185 2.13 7.07 15.73
N SER A 186 2.86 7.22 14.62
CA SER A 186 3.16 8.55 14.07
C SER A 186 1.91 9.35 13.71
N CYS A 187 0.79 8.67 13.44
CA CYS A 187 -0.49 9.30 13.12
C CYS A 187 -1.28 9.82 14.33
N ILE A 188 -1.08 9.31 15.55
CA ILE A 188 -1.96 9.62 16.71
C ILE A 188 -1.23 9.86 18.04
N ALA A 189 0.07 9.59 18.10
CA ALA A 189 0.87 9.81 19.29
C ALA A 189 1.39 11.25 19.32
N ASP A 190 1.53 11.77 20.53
CA ASP A 190 2.11 13.07 20.80
C ASP A 190 3.56 13.10 20.30
N ASP A 191 4.09 14.30 20.04
CA ASP A 191 5.49 14.45 19.62
C ASP A 191 6.44 13.85 20.67
N PRO A 192 7.38 12.96 20.28
CA PRO A 192 8.26 12.31 21.23
C PRO A 192 9.14 13.28 22.04
N THR A 193 9.45 14.45 21.48
CA THR A 193 10.35 15.45 22.07
C THR A 193 9.56 16.54 22.81
N SER A 194 8.64 17.22 22.12
CA SER A 194 7.89 18.35 22.68
C SER A 194 6.68 17.92 23.52
N GLN A 195 6.27 16.64 23.43
CA GLN A 195 5.03 16.10 24.03
C GLN A 195 3.77 16.80 23.53
N GLU A 196 3.85 17.57 22.43
CA GLU A 196 2.69 18.21 21.85
C GLU A 196 1.78 17.18 21.18
N PRO A 197 0.47 17.16 21.49
CA PRO A 197 -0.47 16.26 20.84
C PRO A 197 -0.47 16.40 19.31
N PHE A 198 -0.64 15.28 18.61
CA PHE A 198 -0.71 15.24 17.15
C PHE A 198 -1.65 14.14 16.70
N VAL A 199 -2.59 14.50 15.82
CA VAL A 199 -3.42 13.56 15.07
C VAL A 199 -3.39 13.93 13.60
N ALA A 200 -3.05 12.97 12.75
CA ALA A 200 -2.97 13.17 11.31
C ALA A 200 -4.36 13.48 10.71
N ASP A 201 -4.40 14.51 9.86
CA ASP A 201 -5.52 14.88 9.01
C ASP A 201 -5.35 14.38 7.57
N ALA A 202 -4.10 14.07 7.17
CA ALA A 202 -3.74 13.46 5.91
C ALA A 202 -2.41 12.67 6.04
N ILE A 203 -2.22 11.68 5.17
CA ILE A 203 -0.99 10.88 5.09
C ILE A 203 -0.36 11.04 3.70
N ILE A 204 0.92 11.34 3.65
CA ILE A 204 1.75 11.15 2.45
C ILE A 204 2.69 9.98 2.74
N ALA A 205 2.90 9.06 1.80
CA ALA A 205 3.78 7.93 2.04
C ALA A 205 4.43 7.40 0.77
N ASN A 206 5.57 6.72 0.93
CA ASN A 206 6.09 5.86 -0.13
C ASN A 206 5.57 4.41 0.02
N PRO A 207 5.44 3.64 -1.07
CA PRO A 207 4.94 2.25 -1.01
C PRO A 207 5.69 1.33 -0.03
N PRO A 208 7.03 1.41 0.11
CA PRO A 208 7.79 0.59 1.07
C PRO A 208 7.37 0.74 2.54
N SER A 209 6.58 1.75 2.91
CA SER A 209 6.06 1.90 4.26
C SER A 209 4.97 0.88 4.62
N PHE A 210 4.22 0.35 3.64
CA PHE A 210 3.12 -0.63 3.75
C PHE A 210 1.96 -0.32 4.72
N ALA A 211 2.11 0.61 5.66
CA ALA A 211 1.13 0.96 6.69
C ALA A 211 0.09 1.98 6.21
N HIS A 212 0.45 2.78 5.22
CA HIS A 212 -0.23 3.99 4.75
C HIS A 212 -1.76 3.84 4.57
N VAL A 213 -2.22 2.97 3.66
CA VAL A 213 -3.67 2.77 3.36
C VAL A 213 -4.41 2.25 4.58
N HIS A 214 -3.75 1.45 5.43
CA HIS A 214 -4.37 0.88 6.62
C HIS A 214 -4.52 1.91 7.74
N CYS A 215 -3.52 2.77 7.95
CA CYS A 215 -3.61 3.89 8.88
C CYS A 215 -4.70 4.88 8.44
N ALA A 216 -4.71 5.21 7.14
CA ALA A 216 -5.73 6.06 6.52
C ALA A 216 -7.14 5.48 6.68
N GLN A 217 -7.30 4.17 6.50
CA GLN A 217 -8.56 3.47 6.72
C GLN A 217 -9.04 3.56 8.18
N ALA A 218 -8.15 3.36 9.15
CA ALA A 218 -8.50 3.42 10.58
C ALA A 218 -8.91 4.83 11.01
N LEU A 219 -8.29 5.87 10.46
CA LEU A 219 -8.56 7.28 10.77
C LEU A 219 -9.69 7.89 9.93
N GLY A 220 -9.96 7.33 8.75
CA GLY A 220 -10.91 7.89 7.78
C GLY A 220 -10.41 9.19 7.16
N ILE A 221 -9.11 9.27 6.85
CA ILE A 221 -8.42 10.46 6.31
C ILE A 221 -7.80 10.17 4.93
N PRO A 222 -7.54 11.18 4.10
CA PRO A 222 -6.88 11.00 2.79
C PRO A 222 -5.45 10.45 2.93
N VAL A 223 -5.05 9.66 1.92
CA VAL A 223 -3.69 9.16 1.76
C VAL A 223 -3.24 9.39 0.32
N HIS A 224 -2.00 9.86 0.16
CA HIS A 224 -1.37 10.13 -1.12
C HIS A 224 -0.03 9.40 -1.18
N LEU A 225 0.18 8.61 -2.24
CA LEU A 225 1.43 7.91 -2.45
C LEU A 225 2.38 8.74 -3.30
N MET A 226 3.61 8.90 -2.86
CA MET A 226 4.64 9.59 -3.63
C MET A 226 5.89 8.74 -3.69
N PHE A 227 6.48 8.64 -4.87
CA PHE A 227 7.66 7.79 -5.01
C PHE A 227 8.59 8.21 -6.14
N THR A 228 9.84 7.79 -6.04
CA THR A 228 10.90 8.10 -6.99
C THR A 228 11.01 7.07 -8.10
N MET A 229 10.50 5.85 -7.93
CA MET A 229 10.52 4.81 -8.97
C MET A 229 9.11 4.32 -9.31
N PRO A 230 8.85 3.80 -10.53
CA PRO A 230 7.53 3.33 -10.90
C PRO A 230 7.00 2.20 -10.02
N TRP A 231 5.73 2.31 -9.65
CA TRP A 231 5.02 1.33 -8.80
C TRP A 231 3.59 1.03 -9.30
N SER A 232 3.08 1.85 -10.21
CA SER A 232 1.74 1.75 -10.79
C SER A 232 1.81 1.03 -12.13
N THR A 233 0.86 0.13 -12.31
CA THR A 233 0.71 -0.71 -13.50
C THR A 233 0.74 0.13 -14.78
N THR A 234 1.60 -0.24 -15.74
CA THR A 234 1.66 0.39 -17.07
C THR A 234 2.24 -0.57 -18.10
N ARG A 235 1.92 -0.29 -19.37
CA ARG A 235 2.44 -0.98 -20.54
C ARG A 235 3.72 -0.34 -21.08
N ALA A 236 4.09 0.85 -20.63
CA ALA A 236 5.23 1.62 -21.15
C ALA A 236 6.60 1.00 -20.79
N PHE A 237 6.75 0.53 -19.55
CA PHE A 237 7.99 -0.04 -19.02
C PHE A 237 7.67 -1.07 -17.92
N PRO A 238 8.55 -2.05 -17.67
CA PRO A 238 8.33 -3.06 -16.64
C PRO A 238 8.47 -2.48 -15.24
N HIS A 239 7.96 -3.20 -14.25
CA HIS A 239 8.19 -2.91 -12.84
C HIS A 239 9.72 -2.91 -12.57
N PRO A 240 10.30 -1.89 -11.92
CA PRO A 240 11.75 -1.78 -11.72
C PRO A 240 12.38 -3.01 -11.03
N LEU A 241 11.67 -3.56 -10.04
CA LEU A 241 12.08 -4.78 -9.32
C LEU A 241 11.87 -6.10 -10.10
N ALA A 242 11.32 -6.07 -11.31
CA ALA A 242 11.13 -7.26 -12.14
C ALA A 242 12.26 -7.39 -13.17
N ASN A 243 12.79 -8.60 -13.33
CA ASN A 243 13.68 -8.97 -14.41
C ASN A 243 12.90 -9.81 -15.44
N LEU A 244 12.85 -9.33 -16.68
CA LEU A 244 12.22 -10.03 -17.80
C LEU A 244 13.29 -10.82 -18.56
N SER A 245 13.95 -11.74 -17.87
CA SER A 245 15.19 -12.40 -18.35
C SER A 245 14.98 -13.50 -19.40
N GLN A 246 13.73 -13.79 -19.80
CA GLN A 246 13.42 -14.77 -20.84
C GLN A 246 13.00 -14.07 -22.14
N SER A 247 13.55 -14.55 -23.27
CA SER A 247 13.09 -14.18 -24.60
C SER A 247 11.57 -14.35 -24.67
N LEU A 248 10.87 -13.22 -24.70
CA LEU A 248 9.43 -13.15 -24.98
C LEU A 248 9.18 -14.01 -26.21
N ASN A 249 8.37 -15.06 -26.09
CA ASN A 249 7.78 -15.63 -27.28
C ASN A 249 6.74 -14.60 -27.76
N PRO A 250 6.99 -13.86 -28.86
CA PRO A 250 6.13 -12.75 -29.27
C PRO A 250 4.73 -13.22 -29.67
N GLU A 251 4.57 -14.50 -30.01
CA GLU A 251 3.28 -15.13 -30.30
C GLU A 251 2.43 -15.33 -29.03
N ILE A 252 3.06 -15.44 -27.86
CA ILE A 252 2.40 -15.66 -26.57
C ILE A 252 2.19 -14.33 -25.83
N MET A 253 3.22 -13.48 -25.77
CA MET A 253 3.20 -12.23 -25.00
C MET A 253 4.08 -11.16 -25.65
N ASN A 254 3.49 -10.00 -25.97
CA ASN A 254 4.25 -8.84 -26.44
C ASN A 254 4.81 -8.00 -25.28
N THR A 255 5.83 -7.18 -25.54
CA THR A 255 6.51 -6.35 -24.53
C THR A 255 5.53 -5.47 -23.72
N PRO A 256 4.55 -4.76 -24.31
CA PRO A 256 3.61 -3.96 -23.54
C PRO A 256 2.77 -4.77 -22.55
N THR A 257 2.41 -6.02 -22.89
CA THR A 257 1.69 -6.92 -21.96
C THR A 257 2.62 -7.45 -20.89
N ALA A 258 3.87 -7.78 -21.23
CA ALA A 258 4.87 -8.24 -20.27
C ALA A 258 5.21 -7.17 -19.22
N ASN A 259 5.32 -5.91 -19.65
CA ASN A 259 5.48 -4.75 -18.76
C ASN A 259 4.34 -4.69 -17.74
N TRP A 260 3.09 -4.74 -18.21
CA TRP A 260 1.91 -4.70 -17.34
C TRP A 260 1.88 -5.88 -16.35
N VAL A 261 2.13 -7.11 -16.84
CA VAL A 261 2.11 -8.34 -16.02
C VAL A 261 3.18 -8.31 -14.92
N SER A 262 4.32 -7.66 -15.18
CA SER A 262 5.42 -7.58 -14.20
C SER A 262 5.00 -6.90 -12.89
N TYR A 263 4.16 -5.86 -12.93
CA TYR A 263 3.64 -5.20 -11.73
C TYR A 263 2.79 -6.13 -10.89
N GLY A 264 1.83 -6.82 -11.51
CA GLY A 264 0.95 -7.76 -10.81
C GLY A 264 1.72 -8.90 -10.14
N ILE A 265 2.81 -9.38 -10.74
CA ILE A 265 3.65 -10.44 -10.17
C ILE A 265 4.47 -9.91 -8.97
N VAL A 266 5.09 -8.74 -9.10
CA VAL A 266 5.87 -8.15 -7.99
C VAL A 266 4.97 -7.84 -6.79
N GLU A 267 3.81 -7.24 -7.02
CA GLU A 267 2.84 -6.95 -5.97
C GLU A 267 2.30 -8.23 -5.32
N TRP A 268 2.02 -9.25 -6.12
CA TRP A 268 1.56 -10.53 -5.60
C TRP A 268 2.60 -11.18 -4.68
N LEU A 269 3.87 -11.21 -5.11
CA LEU A 269 4.97 -11.75 -4.30
C LEU A 269 5.21 -10.93 -3.03
N THR A 270 5.13 -9.61 -3.13
CA THR A 270 5.23 -8.71 -1.97
C THR A 270 4.13 -9.03 -0.95
N TRP A 271 2.89 -9.21 -1.40
CA TRP A 271 1.79 -9.58 -0.54
C TRP A 271 1.91 -10.99 0.04
N GLN A 272 2.43 -11.97 -0.71
CA GLN A 272 2.70 -13.30 -0.15
C GLN A 272 3.73 -13.25 0.98
N GLY A 273 4.77 -12.41 0.86
CA GLY A 273 5.80 -12.26 1.89
C GLY A 273 5.33 -11.51 3.13
N LEU A 274 4.47 -10.50 2.97
CA LEU A 274 4.14 -9.54 4.02
C LEU A 274 2.67 -9.55 4.48
N GLY A 275 1.75 -10.13 3.71
CA GLY A 275 0.31 -10.07 3.94
C GLY A 275 -0.11 -10.59 5.32
N ASP A 276 0.57 -11.61 5.83
CA ASP A 276 0.37 -12.12 7.19
C ASP A 276 0.80 -11.13 8.29
N VAL A 277 1.92 -10.42 8.08
CA VAL A 277 2.42 -9.40 9.01
C VAL A 277 1.46 -8.20 8.99
N ILE A 278 1.08 -7.76 7.80
CA ILE A 278 0.13 -6.68 7.56
C ILE A 278 -1.22 -7.00 8.19
N ASN A 279 -1.77 -8.21 8.00
CA ASN A 279 -3.06 -8.59 8.57
C ASN A 279 -3.03 -8.72 10.11
N ARG A 280 -1.89 -9.10 10.70
CA ARG A 280 -1.69 -9.05 12.16
C ARG A 280 -1.70 -7.62 12.68
N PHE A 281 -0.99 -6.71 11.99
CA PHE A 281 -1.01 -5.29 12.29
C PHE A 281 -2.41 -4.68 12.15
N ARG A 282 -3.12 -4.98 11.05
CA ARG A 282 -4.52 -4.56 10.85
C ARG A 282 -5.41 -5.01 12.01
N SER A 283 -5.24 -6.25 12.46
CA SER A 283 -5.97 -6.76 13.63
C SER A 283 -5.62 -6.02 14.92
N SER A 284 -4.37 -5.57 15.12
CA SER A 284 -3.98 -4.81 16.31
C SER A 284 -4.53 -3.38 16.36
N ILE A 285 -4.95 -2.86 15.20
CA ILE A 285 -5.65 -1.57 15.05
C ILE A 285 -7.14 -1.74 14.71
N ASP A 286 -7.74 -2.88 15.08
CA ASP A 286 -9.16 -3.20 14.92
C ASP A 286 -9.71 -3.25 13.47
N LEU A 287 -8.83 -3.33 12.47
CA LEU A 287 -9.23 -3.48 11.06
C LEU A 287 -9.42 -4.94 10.66
N ALA A 288 -10.28 -5.17 9.67
CA ALA A 288 -10.52 -6.52 9.14
C ALA A 288 -9.37 -6.96 8.24
N SER A 289 -9.03 -8.25 8.23
CA SER A 289 -8.00 -8.75 7.33
C SER A 289 -8.33 -8.49 5.87
N VAL A 290 -7.33 -8.16 5.06
CA VAL A 290 -7.44 -8.09 3.61
C VAL A 290 -7.17 -9.49 3.03
N PRO A 291 -8.03 -9.99 2.12
CA PRO A 291 -7.79 -11.24 1.41
C PRO A 291 -6.52 -11.21 0.57
N ALA A 292 -5.91 -12.39 0.36
CA ALA A 292 -4.72 -12.52 -0.49
C ALA A 292 -4.91 -12.10 -1.95
N THR A 293 -6.16 -12.08 -2.42
CA THR A 293 -6.53 -11.68 -3.78
C THR A 293 -6.65 -10.17 -3.96
N GLU A 294 -6.95 -9.42 -2.90
CA GLU A 294 -7.11 -7.95 -2.96
C GLU A 294 -5.86 -7.20 -2.57
N GLY A 295 -5.07 -7.76 -1.65
CA GLY A 295 -3.85 -7.15 -1.14
C GLY A 295 -2.90 -6.58 -2.21
N PRO A 296 -2.54 -7.37 -3.23
CA PRO A 296 -1.62 -6.95 -4.30
C PRO A 296 -2.11 -5.74 -5.13
N CYS A 297 -3.40 -5.46 -5.14
CA CYS A 297 -3.97 -4.43 -6.01
C CYS A 297 -4.69 -3.32 -5.22
N LEU A 298 -4.45 -3.22 -3.91
CA LEU A 298 -5.16 -2.26 -3.05
C LEU A 298 -5.04 -0.81 -3.51
N ALA A 299 -3.84 -0.36 -3.88
CA ALA A 299 -3.63 1.03 -4.28
C ALA A 299 -4.41 1.36 -5.57
N GLU A 300 -4.39 0.46 -6.54
CA GLU A 300 -5.12 0.58 -7.80
C GLU A 300 -6.64 0.45 -7.60
N ALA A 301 -7.08 -0.54 -6.83
CA ALA A 301 -8.49 -0.81 -6.55
C ALA A 301 -9.21 0.33 -5.82
N LEU A 302 -8.47 1.05 -4.99
CA LEU A 302 -8.95 2.18 -4.20
C LEU A 302 -8.69 3.52 -4.90
N GLU A 303 -8.10 3.51 -6.10
CA GLU A 303 -7.70 4.71 -6.85
C GLU A 303 -6.90 5.68 -5.98
N ILE A 304 -5.94 5.15 -5.20
CA ILE A 304 -5.12 5.96 -4.32
C ILE A 304 -4.30 6.94 -5.17
N PRO A 305 -4.38 8.26 -4.92
CA PRO A 305 -3.60 9.25 -5.64
C PRO A 305 -2.10 8.96 -5.56
N PHE A 306 -1.42 9.09 -6.70
CA PHE A 306 -0.02 8.78 -6.82
C PHE A 306 0.75 9.92 -7.51
N THR A 307 1.88 10.35 -6.94
CA THR A 307 2.76 11.35 -7.55
C THR A 307 4.16 10.81 -7.68
N TYR A 308 4.65 10.79 -8.91
CA TYR A 308 6.00 10.35 -9.22
C TYR A 308 6.97 11.53 -9.27
N CYS A 309 8.03 11.40 -8.48
CA CYS A 309 8.99 12.44 -8.17
C CYS A 309 10.19 12.38 -9.13
N TRP A 310 9.91 12.31 -10.44
CA TRP A 310 10.91 12.35 -11.50
C TRP A 310 10.51 13.30 -12.61
N SER A 311 11.49 13.72 -13.41
CA SER A 311 11.23 14.63 -14.52
C SER A 311 10.51 13.95 -15.69
N PRO A 312 9.41 14.54 -16.21
CA PRO A 312 8.78 14.08 -17.44
C PRO A 312 9.69 14.22 -18.67
N ALA A 313 10.77 15.02 -18.57
CA ALA A 313 11.79 15.13 -19.62
C ALA A 313 12.61 13.85 -19.80
N LEU A 314 12.80 13.08 -18.72
CA LEU A 314 13.50 11.80 -18.75
C LEU A 314 12.52 10.64 -18.93
N VAL A 315 11.50 10.56 -18.07
CA VAL A 315 10.48 9.51 -18.12
C VAL A 315 9.11 10.18 -18.23
N PRO A 316 8.51 10.25 -19.44
CA PRO A 316 7.22 10.88 -19.62
C PRO A 316 6.13 10.09 -18.91
N ARG A 317 5.06 10.78 -18.50
CA ARG A 317 3.87 10.15 -17.93
C ARG A 317 3.28 9.15 -18.95
N PRO A 318 3.19 7.85 -18.61
CA PRO A 318 2.49 6.87 -19.44
C PRO A 318 1.06 7.28 -19.78
N THR A 319 0.66 6.98 -21.00
CA THR A 319 -0.65 7.36 -21.56
C THR A 319 -1.80 6.51 -21.03
N ASP A 320 -1.49 5.35 -20.47
CA ASP A 320 -2.44 4.42 -19.85
C ASP A 320 -2.64 4.66 -18.35
N TRP A 321 -1.99 5.69 -17.78
CA TRP A 321 -2.25 6.06 -16.39
C TRP A 321 -3.53 6.92 -16.24
N PRO A 322 -4.32 6.66 -15.19
CA PRO A 322 -5.48 7.48 -14.85
C PRO A 322 -5.08 8.85 -14.31
N SER A 323 -6.05 9.76 -14.24
CA SER A 323 -5.83 11.15 -13.87
C SER A 323 -5.33 11.33 -12.42
N HIS A 324 -5.58 10.40 -11.50
CA HIS A 324 -5.06 10.50 -10.13
C HIS A 324 -3.56 10.15 -10.01
N ILE A 325 -2.88 9.85 -11.13
CA ILE A 325 -1.45 9.58 -11.19
C ILE A 325 -0.71 10.67 -11.97
N ASP A 326 0.21 11.36 -11.29
CA ASP A 326 0.99 12.48 -11.81
C ASP A 326 2.49 12.17 -11.87
N VAL A 327 3.20 12.81 -12.81
CA VAL A 327 4.66 12.90 -12.87
C VAL A 327 5.01 14.38 -12.80
N VAL A 328 5.73 14.82 -11.78
CA VAL A 328 5.78 16.26 -11.42
C VAL A 328 7.15 16.90 -11.53
N GLY A 329 8.23 16.13 -11.68
CA GLY A 329 9.59 16.62 -11.55
C GLY A 329 10.32 16.01 -10.35
N PHE A 330 11.66 16.04 -10.39
CA PHE A 330 12.48 15.65 -9.24
C PHE A 330 12.41 16.70 -8.13
N PHE A 331 12.61 16.26 -6.89
CA PHE A 331 12.69 17.17 -5.74
C PHE A 331 14.15 17.51 -5.47
N PHE A 332 14.55 18.68 -5.92
CA PHE A 332 15.87 19.22 -5.65
C PHE A 332 15.84 20.08 -4.38
N ALA A 333 16.87 19.93 -3.55
CA ALA A 333 17.18 20.88 -2.51
C ALA A 333 18.13 21.94 -3.07
N ASP A 334 18.16 23.12 -2.46
CA ASP A 334 19.12 24.15 -2.82
C ASP A 334 20.55 23.62 -2.63
N THR A 335 21.41 23.92 -3.59
CA THR A 335 22.83 23.54 -3.49
C THR A 335 23.48 24.43 -2.44
N PRO A 336 24.07 23.87 -1.36
CA PRO A 336 24.72 24.69 -0.34
C PRO A 336 25.95 25.38 -0.92
N GLU A 337 26.26 26.57 -0.40
CA GLU A 337 27.56 27.20 -0.67
C GLU A 337 28.67 26.26 -0.20
N TYR A 338 29.61 25.96 -1.11
CA TYR A 338 30.68 25.01 -0.86
C TYR A 338 32.02 25.62 -1.28
N THR A 339 32.97 25.63 -0.36
CA THR A 339 34.35 26.01 -0.64
C THR A 339 35.18 24.74 -0.77
N PRO A 340 35.72 24.41 -1.96
CA PRO A 340 36.52 23.21 -2.13
C PRO A 340 37.82 23.31 -1.32
N PRO A 341 38.31 22.18 -0.77
CA PRO A 341 39.66 22.06 -0.25
C PRO A 341 40.71 22.50 -1.30
N PRO A 342 41.86 23.10 -0.88
CA PRO A 342 42.85 23.63 -1.82
C PRO A 342 43.39 22.61 -2.83
N ASP A 343 43.57 21.37 -2.40
CA ASP A 343 44.01 20.24 -3.23
C ASP A 343 42.98 19.85 -4.30
N LEU A 344 41.69 19.85 -3.97
CA LEU A 344 40.62 19.67 -4.96
C LEU A 344 40.59 20.82 -5.97
N ALA A 345 40.73 22.07 -5.49
CA ALA A 345 40.73 23.25 -6.35
C ALA A 345 41.92 23.23 -7.33
N GLU A 346 43.11 22.88 -6.84
CA GLU A 346 44.31 22.73 -7.66
C GLU A 346 44.14 21.61 -8.71
N PHE A 347 43.62 20.44 -8.30
CA PHE A 347 43.36 19.34 -9.23
C PHE A 347 42.38 19.74 -10.34
N LEU A 348 41.29 20.43 -10.00
CA LEU A 348 40.32 20.90 -11.00
C LEU A 348 40.96 21.87 -12.00
N GLN A 349 41.80 22.80 -11.53
CA GLN A 349 42.49 23.80 -12.37
C GLN A 349 43.62 23.21 -13.23
N ALA A 350 44.22 22.09 -12.84
CA ALA A 350 45.40 21.53 -13.49
C ALA A 350 45.18 20.94 -14.90
N GLY A 351 43.97 20.99 -15.48
CA GLY A 351 43.69 20.37 -16.77
C GLY A 351 42.22 20.35 -17.19
N PRO A 352 41.81 19.45 -18.11
CA PRO A 352 40.43 19.36 -18.61
C PRO A 352 39.46 18.80 -17.55
N PRO A 353 38.16 19.17 -17.57
CA PRO A 353 37.20 18.72 -16.55
C PRO A 353 37.21 17.19 -16.35
N PRO A 354 37.35 16.69 -15.10
CA PRO A 354 37.43 15.27 -14.84
C PRO A 354 36.06 14.58 -14.97
N VAL A 355 36.06 13.25 -14.99
CA VAL A 355 34.85 12.42 -14.83
C VAL A 355 34.68 12.07 -13.34
N TYR A 356 33.47 12.28 -12.80
CA TYR A 356 33.16 11.82 -11.44
C TYR A 356 32.82 10.33 -11.43
N ILE A 357 33.35 9.57 -10.48
CA ILE A 357 33.04 8.15 -10.28
C ILE A 357 32.67 7.93 -8.81
N GLY A 358 31.42 7.52 -8.56
CA GLY A 358 30.96 7.24 -7.21
C GLY A 358 29.74 6.33 -7.16
N PHE A 359 29.90 5.17 -6.54
CA PHE A 359 28.83 4.17 -6.41
C PHE A 359 27.98 4.33 -5.15
N GLY A 360 28.19 5.40 -4.36
CA GLY A 360 27.44 5.64 -3.13
C GLY A 360 27.74 4.60 -2.04
N SER A 361 26.83 4.48 -1.07
CA SER A 361 26.98 3.62 0.12
C SER A 361 26.67 2.14 -0.15
N ILE A 362 27.22 1.57 -1.21
CA ILE A 362 26.96 0.17 -1.59
C ILE A 362 27.96 -0.77 -0.90
N VAL A 363 27.45 -1.87 -0.36
CA VAL A 363 28.29 -2.96 0.15
C VAL A 363 28.76 -3.78 -1.04
N VAL A 364 30.07 -3.75 -1.30
CA VAL A 364 30.70 -4.50 -2.40
C VAL A 364 31.51 -5.64 -1.79
N ASP A 365 31.41 -6.84 -2.36
CA ASP A 365 32.11 -8.04 -1.86
C ASP A 365 33.64 -7.90 -1.95
N ASP A 366 34.15 -7.32 -3.04
CA ASP A 366 35.57 -7.05 -3.27
C ASP A 366 35.81 -5.58 -3.68
N PRO A 367 35.94 -4.66 -2.70
CA PRO A 367 36.22 -3.25 -2.96
C PRO A 367 37.55 -3.03 -3.69
N GLN A 368 38.57 -3.87 -3.43
CA GLN A 368 39.90 -3.70 -4.01
C GLN A 368 39.90 -4.01 -5.51
N LYS A 369 39.20 -5.09 -5.92
CA LYS A 369 38.98 -5.39 -7.34
C LYS A 369 38.27 -4.22 -8.03
N LEU A 370 37.23 -3.66 -7.41
CA LEU A 370 36.49 -2.53 -7.98
C LEU A 370 37.38 -1.30 -8.20
N ILE A 371 38.20 -0.92 -7.21
CA ILE A 371 39.15 0.20 -7.37
C ILE A 371 40.11 -0.07 -8.52
N LYS A 372 40.68 -1.28 -8.57
CA LYS A 372 41.62 -1.65 -9.63
C LYS A 372 40.97 -1.52 -11.00
N THR A 373 39.76 -2.03 -11.17
CA THR A 373 38.97 -1.90 -12.41
C THR A 373 38.74 -0.43 -12.78
N VAL A 374 38.37 0.42 -11.82
CA VAL A 374 38.16 1.87 -12.05
C VAL A 374 39.46 2.55 -12.47
N VAL A 375 40.57 2.32 -11.76
CA VAL A 375 41.88 2.93 -12.07
C VAL A 375 42.38 2.49 -13.44
N GLU A 376 42.24 1.21 -13.79
CA GLU A 376 42.59 0.70 -15.12
C GLU A 376 41.72 1.31 -16.22
N ALA A 377 40.40 1.42 -16.00
CA ALA A 377 39.49 2.05 -16.95
C ALA A 377 39.81 3.53 -17.19
N VAL A 378 40.14 4.29 -16.14
CA VAL A 378 40.55 5.71 -16.25
C VAL A 378 41.82 5.84 -17.09
N LYS A 379 42.80 4.96 -16.88
CA LYS A 379 44.04 4.92 -17.67
C LYS A 379 43.78 4.57 -19.13
N LEU A 380 42.94 3.56 -19.39
CA LEU A 380 42.56 3.14 -20.75
C LEU A 380 41.78 4.23 -21.50
N ALA A 381 40.91 4.95 -20.79
CA ALA A 381 40.14 6.04 -21.37
C ALA A 381 41.00 7.30 -21.65
N GLY A 382 42.13 7.45 -20.95
CA GLY A 382 43.04 8.60 -21.09
C GLY A 382 42.46 9.89 -20.50
N ILE A 383 41.73 9.79 -19.39
CA ILE A 383 40.98 10.89 -18.78
C ILE A 383 41.46 11.20 -17.35
N ARG A 384 41.05 12.37 -16.83
CA ARG A 384 41.13 12.67 -15.40
C ARG A 384 39.84 12.25 -14.69
N ALA A 385 39.92 11.79 -13.45
CA ALA A 385 38.79 11.31 -12.68
C ALA A 385 38.81 11.79 -11.22
N ILE A 386 37.62 12.07 -10.70
CA ILE A 386 37.37 12.26 -9.26
C ILE A 386 36.66 11.01 -8.76
N VAL A 387 37.30 10.25 -7.87
CA VAL A 387 36.76 9.00 -7.32
C VAL A 387 36.28 9.25 -5.89
N SER A 388 34.99 9.01 -5.64
CA SER A 388 34.43 9.10 -4.28
C SER A 388 34.91 7.95 -3.41
N LYS A 389 35.44 8.27 -2.22
CA LYS A 389 35.97 7.28 -1.26
C LYS A 389 34.87 6.37 -0.66
N GLY A 390 33.62 6.83 -0.60
CA GLY A 390 32.48 6.05 -0.08
C GLY A 390 32.66 5.49 1.36
N TRP A 391 31.78 4.55 1.75
CA TRP A 391 31.83 3.84 3.06
C TRP A 391 32.95 2.79 3.16
N SER A 392 33.51 2.37 2.04
CA SER A 392 34.50 1.29 1.95
C SER A 392 35.94 1.77 2.06
N GLU A 393 36.17 3.04 2.44
CA GLU A 393 37.48 3.71 2.39
C GLU A 393 38.23 3.35 1.10
N LEU A 394 37.53 3.47 -0.04
CA LEU A 394 38.08 3.16 -1.36
C LEU A 394 39.18 4.18 -1.68
N ALA A 395 40.38 3.95 -1.17
CA ALA A 395 41.51 4.85 -1.32
C ALA A 395 42.68 4.10 -1.99
N GLY A 396 42.99 4.51 -3.21
CA GLY A 396 44.31 4.31 -3.80
C GLY A 396 45.19 5.54 -3.54
N THR A 397 46.40 5.53 -4.09
CA THR A 397 47.27 6.71 -4.09
C THR A 397 46.80 7.69 -5.16
N SER A 398 46.51 8.94 -4.79
CA SER A 398 46.23 9.99 -5.77
C SER A 398 47.44 10.23 -6.68
N ASP A 399 47.15 10.52 -7.94
CA ASP A 399 48.14 10.92 -8.94
C ASP A 399 47.61 12.11 -9.76
N GLU A 400 48.32 12.48 -10.83
CA GLU A 400 47.95 13.61 -11.70
C GLU A 400 46.59 13.45 -12.41
N ASN A 401 46.09 12.22 -12.54
CA ASN A 401 44.84 11.90 -13.23
C ASN A 401 43.72 11.48 -12.27
N ILE A 402 44.02 11.03 -11.05
CA ILE A 402 43.01 10.53 -10.10
C ILE A 402 43.05 11.27 -8.76
N TYR A 403 41.94 11.93 -8.45
CA TYR A 403 41.71 12.57 -7.16
C TYR A 403 40.66 11.81 -6.34
N TYR A 404 41.00 11.40 -5.11
CA TYR A 404 40.06 10.72 -4.22
C TYR A 404 39.34 11.72 -3.30
N ILE A 405 38.03 11.89 -3.50
CA ILE A 405 37.21 12.86 -2.75
C ILE A 405 36.43 12.20 -1.60
N GLY A 406 36.31 12.93 -0.49
CA GLY A 406 35.38 12.59 0.59
C GLY A 406 33.97 13.11 0.30
N ASP A 407 33.24 13.48 1.36
CA ASP A 407 31.92 14.07 1.23
C ASP A 407 31.98 15.43 0.52
N CYS A 408 31.20 15.58 -0.55
CA CYS A 408 31.09 16.80 -1.34
C CYS A 408 29.66 16.92 -1.89
N PRO A 409 29.02 18.10 -1.84
CA PRO A 409 27.69 18.31 -2.41
C PRO A 409 27.69 18.05 -3.93
N HIS A 410 26.92 17.05 -4.38
CA HIS A 410 26.84 16.70 -5.81
C HIS A 410 26.35 17.86 -6.68
N GLY A 411 25.42 18.69 -6.17
CA GLY A 411 24.94 19.86 -6.89
C GLY A 411 26.05 20.86 -7.25
N TRP A 412 27.10 20.97 -6.42
CA TRP A 412 28.28 21.79 -6.72
C TRP A 412 29.29 21.00 -7.56
N LEU A 413 29.61 19.77 -7.15
CA LEU A 413 30.65 18.96 -7.79
C LEU A 413 30.32 18.67 -9.26
N PHE A 414 29.06 18.37 -9.57
CA PHE A 414 28.66 18.00 -10.92
C PHE A 414 28.70 19.19 -11.89
N GLN A 415 28.82 20.42 -11.42
CA GLN A 415 29.09 21.58 -12.29
C GLN A 415 30.56 21.59 -12.77
N GLN A 416 31.46 20.91 -12.08
CA GLN A 416 32.90 20.93 -12.31
C GLN A 416 33.43 19.73 -13.14
N VAL A 417 32.54 18.82 -13.55
CA VAL A 417 32.89 17.57 -14.23
C VAL A 417 32.34 17.49 -15.65
N ALA A 418 32.96 16.64 -16.47
CA ALA A 418 32.52 16.37 -17.84
C ALA A 418 31.37 15.34 -17.88
N ALA A 419 31.46 14.29 -17.07
CA ALA A 419 30.49 13.20 -17.01
C ALA A 419 30.43 12.58 -15.61
N VAL A 420 29.40 11.77 -15.37
CA VAL A 420 29.13 11.12 -14.08
C VAL A 420 29.05 9.60 -14.27
N VAL A 421 29.79 8.84 -13.48
CA VAL A 421 29.66 7.38 -13.36
C VAL A 421 29.16 7.08 -11.96
N HIS A 422 28.01 6.41 -11.86
CA HIS A 422 27.45 6.05 -10.56
C HIS A 422 26.57 4.79 -10.64
N HIS A 423 26.01 4.43 -9.50
CA HIS A 423 25.25 3.19 -9.34
C HIS A 423 23.82 3.22 -9.90
N GLY A 424 23.34 4.35 -10.43
CA GLY A 424 21.96 4.49 -10.91
C GLY A 424 20.90 4.85 -9.87
N GLY A 425 21.25 5.31 -8.66
CA GLY A 425 20.25 5.80 -7.71
C GLY A 425 19.54 7.06 -8.21
N ALA A 426 18.20 7.11 -8.08
CA ALA A 426 17.33 8.14 -8.65
C ALA A 426 17.83 9.58 -8.42
N GLY A 427 18.24 9.91 -7.18
CA GLY A 427 18.72 11.26 -6.83
C GLY A 427 20.05 11.64 -7.50
N THR A 428 20.99 10.69 -7.64
CA THR A 428 22.27 10.94 -8.32
C THR A 428 22.05 11.05 -9.83
N THR A 429 21.19 10.20 -10.41
CA THR A 429 20.78 10.30 -11.83
C THR A 429 20.17 11.68 -12.10
N ALA A 430 19.24 12.12 -11.25
CA ALA A 430 18.59 13.41 -11.36
C ALA A 430 19.58 14.57 -11.28
N CYS A 431 20.53 14.52 -10.33
CA CYS A 431 21.53 15.57 -10.15
C CYS A 431 22.50 15.65 -11.34
N GLY A 432 22.93 14.52 -11.88
CA GLY A 432 23.79 14.48 -13.08
C GLY A 432 23.10 15.11 -14.29
N LEU A 433 21.87 14.67 -14.58
CA LEU A 433 21.08 15.18 -15.71
C LEU A 433 20.67 16.64 -15.53
N GLN A 434 20.35 17.09 -14.31
CA GLN A 434 20.05 18.49 -14.04
C GLN A 434 21.23 19.42 -14.39
N ASN A 435 22.46 18.93 -14.20
CA ASN A 435 23.69 19.64 -14.55
C ASN A 435 24.13 19.43 -16.01
N GLY A 436 23.28 18.80 -16.85
CA GLY A 436 23.57 18.49 -18.25
C GLY A 436 24.73 17.52 -18.42
N LYS A 437 24.96 16.63 -17.45
CA LYS A 437 26.10 15.71 -17.48
C LYS A 437 25.71 14.34 -18.03
N PRO A 438 26.34 13.88 -19.12
CA PRO A 438 26.20 12.50 -19.56
C PRO A 438 26.56 11.53 -18.45
N THR A 439 25.81 10.44 -18.36
CA THR A 439 25.81 9.60 -17.17
C THR A 439 25.93 8.12 -17.52
N THR A 440 26.98 7.45 -17.02
CA THR A 440 27.12 5.99 -17.05
C THR A 440 26.57 5.37 -15.77
N ILE A 441 25.70 4.37 -15.90
CA ILE A 441 25.08 3.68 -14.78
C ILE A 441 25.64 2.25 -14.64
N VAL A 442 26.16 1.94 -13.46
CA VAL A 442 26.64 0.61 -13.07
C VAL A 442 25.72 0.05 -11.97
N PRO A 443 24.64 -0.66 -12.32
CA PRO A 443 23.65 -1.06 -11.33
C PRO A 443 24.12 -2.23 -10.46
N PHE A 444 23.73 -2.16 -9.19
CA PHE A 444 23.92 -3.19 -8.17
C PHE A 444 22.61 -3.85 -7.77
N PHE A 445 21.55 -3.08 -7.51
CA PHE A 445 20.25 -3.61 -7.11
C PHE A 445 19.07 -2.66 -7.33
N GLY A 446 17.86 -3.18 -7.20
CA GLY A 446 16.64 -2.38 -7.11
C GLY A 446 16.24 -1.71 -8.42
N ASP A 447 16.01 -0.40 -8.38
CA ASP A 447 15.61 0.44 -9.51
C ASP A 447 16.75 0.94 -10.38
N GLN A 448 17.99 0.69 -9.97
CA GLN A 448 19.18 1.17 -10.65
C GLN A 448 19.26 0.75 -12.14
N PRO A 449 18.92 -0.51 -12.53
CA PRO A 449 18.87 -0.87 -13.94
C PRO A 449 17.81 -0.08 -14.72
N PHE A 450 16.65 0.19 -14.12
CA PHE A 450 15.60 0.97 -14.77
C PHE A 450 16.10 2.38 -15.12
N TRP A 451 16.80 3.06 -14.20
CA TRP A 451 17.39 4.37 -14.50
C TRP A 451 18.47 4.29 -15.58
N GLY A 452 19.29 3.24 -15.54
CA GLY A 452 20.25 2.92 -16.60
C GLY A 452 19.59 2.87 -17.98
N ASP A 453 18.54 2.06 -18.10
CA ASP A 453 17.78 1.90 -19.34
C ASP A 453 17.15 3.22 -19.80
N MET A 454 16.63 4.04 -18.87
CA MET A 454 16.01 5.33 -19.22
C MET A 454 17.04 6.36 -19.70
N VAL A 455 18.20 6.43 -19.05
CA VAL A 455 19.30 7.31 -19.48
C VAL A 455 19.84 6.89 -20.84
N ALA A 456 20.03 5.58 -21.07
CA ALA A 456 20.48 5.04 -22.34
C ALA A 456 19.50 5.33 -23.48
N LYS A 457 18.20 5.08 -23.25
CA LYS A 457 17.13 5.39 -24.23
C LYS A 457 17.03 6.88 -24.57
N ALA A 458 17.38 7.74 -23.63
CA ALA A 458 17.40 9.19 -23.84
C ALA A 458 18.67 9.67 -24.57
N GLY A 459 19.65 8.78 -24.81
CA GLY A 459 20.93 9.12 -25.43
C GLY A 459 21.92 9.85 -24.52
N ALA A 460 21.54 10.11 -23.27
CA ALA A 460 22.37 10.83 -22.29
C ALA A 460 23.41 9.95 -21.58
N GLY A 461 23.53 8.68 -21.99
CA GLY A 461 24.49 7.73 -21.45
C GLY A 461 24.49 6.42 -22.22
N PRO A 462 25.48 5.54 -21.99
CA PRO A 462 25.53 4.22 -22.60
C PRO A 462 24.54 3.26 -21.93
N GLU A 463 24.35 2.08 -22.53
CA GLU A 463 23.64 0.96 -21.90
C GLU A 463 24.24 0.64 -20.51
N PRO A 464 23.42 0.36 -19.49
CA PRO A 464 23.92 0.12 -18.15
C PRO A 464 24.81 -1.12 -18.08
N ILE A 465 25.88 -1.05 -17.29
CA ILE A 465 26.84 -2.14 -17.11
C ILE A 465 26.60 -2.80 -15.76
N PRO A 466 25.96 -3.97 -15.68
CA PRO A 466 25.78 -4.66 -14.40
C PRO A 466 27.11 -4.80 -13.66
N HIS A 467 27.15 -4.50 -12.35
CA HIS A 467 28.42 -4.48 -11.60
C HIS A 467 29.23 -5.78 -11.68
N LYS A 468 28.55 -6.92 -11.94
CA LYS A 468 29.17 -8.25 -12.09
C LYS A 468 29.92 -8.43 -13.40
N ASP A 469 29.50 -7.69 -14.42
CA ASP A 469 30.05 -7.70 -15.77
C ASP A 469 31.00 -6.51 -15.97
N LEU A 470 31.31 -5.76 -14.91
CA LEU A 470 32.14 -4.58 -14.95
C LEU A 470 33.61 -4.96 -15.18
N GLU A 471 34.08 -4.71 -16.40
CA GLU A 471 35.48 -4.84 -16.80
C GLU A 471 36.07 -3.49 -17.21
N PRO A 472 37.41 -3.30 -17.09
CA PRO A 472 38.05 -2.01 -17.35
C PRO A 472 37.76 -1.44 -18.75
N GLU A 473 37.75 -2.29 -19.78
CA GLU A 473 37.53 -1.90 -21.17
C GLU A 473 36.09 -1.43 -21.42
N LEU A 474 35.12 -2.08 -20.77
CA LEU A 474 33.71 -1.70 -20.84
C LEU A 474 33.48 -0.36 -20.18
N LEU A 475 34.04 -0.17 -18.97
CA LEU A 475 33.94 1.10 -18.25
C LEU A 475 34.65 2.24 -18.99
N ALA A 476 35.84 1.98 -19.57
CA ALA A 476 36.55 2.96 -20.39
C ALA A 476 35.73 3.39 -21.61
N SER A 477 35.15 2.42 -22.33
CA SER A 477 34.31 2.69 -23.50
C SER A 477 33.05 3.49 -23.14
N ALA A 478 32.42 3.17 -22.00
CA ALA A 478 31.27 3.90 -21.48
C ALA A 478 31.61 5.35 -21.11
N MET A 479 32.75 5.58 -20.44
CA MET A 479 33.22 6.94 -20.14
C MET A 479 33.54 7.71 -21.42
N GLN A 480 34.16 7.09 -22.42
CA GLN A 480 34.41 7.72 -23.71
C GLN A 480 33.12 8.07 -24.45
N PHE A 481 32.10 7.21 -24.41
CA PHE A 481 30.77 7.53 -24.94
C PHE A 481 30.18 8.79 -24.27
N CYS A 482 30.26 8.89 -22.95
CA CYS A 482 29.79 10.07 -22.22
C CYS A 482 30.54 11.37 -22.59
N LEU A 483 31.71 11.28 -23.21
CA LEU A 483 32.49 12.44 -23.65
C LEU A 483 32.22 12.82 -25.12
N THR A 484 31.31 12.13 -25.82
CA THR A 484 30.95 12.53 -27.19
C THR A 484 30.03 13.75 -27.19
N PRO A 485 30.05 14.56 -28.27
CA PRO A 485 29.14 15.69 -28.42
C PRO A 485 27.66 15.28 -28.33
N GLU A 486 27.29 14.15 -28.93
CA GLU A 486 25.90 13.69 -28.98
C GLU A 486 25.35 13.37 -27.58
N ALA A 487 26.14 12.70 -26.74
CA ALA A 487 25.74 12.39 -25.37
C ALA A 487 25.61 13.68 -24.54
N SER A 488 26.54 14.62 -24.72
CA SER A 488 26.51 15.93 -24.06
C SER A 488 25.30 16.77 -24.48
N GLU A 489 24.97 16.80 -25.77
CA GLU A 489 23.80 17.49 -26.30
C GLU A 489 22.50 16.90 -25.75
N ALA A 490 22.37 15.56 -25.76
CA ALA A 490 21.21 14.87 -25.20
C ALA A 490 21.03 15.17 -23.69
N ALA A 491 22.10 15.10 -22.91
CA ALA A 491 22.06 15.44 -21.49
C ALA A 491 21.68 16.91 -21.26
N GLN A 492 22.20 17.83 -22.09
CA GLN A 492 21.90 19.26 -22.01
C GLN A 492 20.44 19.56 -22.38
N GLU A 493 19.87 18.89 -23.38
CA GLU A 493 18.45 19.03 -23.74
C GLU A 493 17.53 18.59 -22.59
N ILE A 494 17.86 17.50 -21.92
CA ILE A 494 17.13 17.03 -20.74
C ILE A 494 17.25 18.07 -19.62
N ALA A 495 18.46 18.58 -19.36
CA ALA A 495 18.70 19.60 -18.35
C ALA A 495 17.86 20.87 -18.58
N ILE A 496 17.81 21.36 -19.82
CA ILE A 496 17.00 22.54 -20.20
C ILE A 496 15.52 22.31 -19.92
N LYS A 497 14.99 21.12 -20.24
CA LYS A 497 13.59 20.77 -19.94
C LYS A 497 13.36 20.67 -18.42
N MET A 498 14.30 20.07 -17.69
CA MET A 498 14.25 19.94 -16.23
C MET A 498 14.28 21.29 -15.50
N GLN A 499 14.87 22.34 -16.09
CA GLN A 499 14.84 23.70 -15.50
C GLN A 499 13.43 24.31 -15.45
N ALA A 500 12.52 23.84 -16.31
CA ALA A 500 11.12 24.27 -16.29
C ALA A 500 10.28 23.48 -15.27
N ASP A 501 10.81 22.38 -14.72
CA ASP A 501 10.10 21.57 -13.72
C ASP A 501 10.02 22.32 -12.40
N SER A 502 8.85 22.26 -11.75
CA SER A 502 8.63 22.77 -10.40
C SER A 502 8.29 21.63 -9.44
N GLY A 503 9.14 20.58 -9.43
CA GLY A 503 8.86 19.28 -8.81
C GLY A 503 8.16 19.34 -7.45
N VAL A 504 8.74 20.09 -6.51
CA VAL A 504 8.19 20.21 -5.15
C VAL A 504 6.85 20.96 -5.13
N SER A 505 6.74 22.09 -5.83
CA SER A 505 5.48 22.87 -5.91
C SER A 505 4.38 22.07 -6.58
N ALA A 506 4.69 21.44 -7.71
CA ALA A 506 3.76 20.59 -8.46
C ALA A 506 3.32 19.35 -7.66
N ALA A 507 4.17 18.84 -6.76
CA ALA A 507 3.79 17.78 -5.83
C ALA A 507 2.82 18.27 -4.75
N VAL A 508 3.02 19.48 -4.20
CA VAL A 508 2.07 20.12 -3.28
C VAL A 508 0.72 20.34 -3.98
N ASP A 509 0.73 20.85 -5.21
CA ASP A 509 -0.49 21.05 -6.01
C ASP A 509 -1.19 19.72 -6.32
N SER A 510 -0.43 18.67 -6.64
CA SER A 510 -0.97 17.32 -6.84
C SER A 510 -1.60 16.78 -5.56
N PHE A 511 -0.96 16.98 -4.41
CA PHE A 511 -1.52 16.61 -3.11
C PHE A 511 -2.82 17.37 -2.81
N HIS A 512 -2.81 18.70 -2.91
CA HIS A 512 -3.99 19.54 -2.62
C HIS A 512 -5.16 19.24 -3.54
N ARG A 513 -4.92 19.01 -4.83
CA ARG A 513 -5.96 18.67 -5.82
C ARG A 513 -6.66 17.35 -5.51
N ASN A 514 -6.00 16.43 -4.81
CA ASN A 514 -6.55 15.13 -4.47
C ASN A 514 -7.17 15.10 -3.05
N LEU A 515 -7.20 16.23 -2.34
CA LEU A 515 -7.89 16.32 -1.05
C LEU A 515 -9.41 16.50 -1.26
N PRO A 516 -10.25 15.78 -0.48
CA PRO A 516 -11.70 15.99 -0.49
C PRO A 516 -12.08 17.24 0.32
N LEU A 517 -11.64 18.42 -0.12
CA LEU A 517 -11.77 19.68 0.64
C LEU A 517 -13.22 20.02 0.98
N ASP A 518 -14.16 19.70 0.11
CA ASP A 518 -15.61 19.83 0.30
C ASP A 518 -16.12 19.05 1.55
N ARG A 519 -15.46 17.95 1.88
CA ARG A 519 -15.77 17.14 3.07
C ARG A 519 -14.90 17.49 4.27
N MET A 520 -13.75 18.13 4.05
CA MET A 520 -12.81 18.47 5.11
C MET A 520 -13.10 19.80 5.79
N ARG A 521 -13.90 20.71 5.21
CA ARG A 521 -14.19 22.01 5.83
C ARG A 521 -15.17 21.90 7.01
N CYS A 522 -14.83 22.52 8.13
CA CYS A 522 -15.73 22.62 9.27
C CYS A 522 -16.91 23.56 8.97
N SER A 523 -18.09 23.22 9.48
CA SER A 523 -19.32 23.99 9.27
C SER A 523 -19.30 25.39 9.89
N ILE A 524 -18.51 25.60 10.96
CA ILE A 524 -18.42 26.88 11.68
C ILE A 524 -17.15 27.66 11.30
N MET A 525 -16.00 26.98 11.25
CA MET A 525 -14.70 27.53 10.87
C MET A 525 -14.21 26.89 9.54
N PRO A 526 -14.57 27.41 8.36
CA PRO A 526 -14.28 26.76 7.08
C PRO A 526 -12.79 26.60 6.76
N ASP A 527 -11.92 27.41 7.38
CA ASP A 527 -10.45 27.36 7.29
C ASP A 527 -9.83 26.23 8.15
N GLN A 528 -10.65 25.53 8.93
CA GLN A 528 -10.22 24.45 9.81
C GLN A 528 -10.78 23.10 9.37
N VAL A 529 -9.97 22.06 9.54
CA VAL A 529 -10.36 20.67 9.21
C VAL A 529 -11.44 20.14 10.15
N ALA A 530 -12.49 19.55 9.58
CA ALA A 530 -13.57 18.89 10.28
C ALA A 530 -13.17 17.48 10.73
N VAL A 531 -13.17 17.26 12.04
CA VAL A 531 -12.75 15.99 12.66
C VAL A 531 -13.85 15.36 13.50
N TRP A 532 -14.90 16.12 13.82
CA TRP A 532 -16.03 15.68 14.62
C TRP A 532 -17.33 15.76 13.82
N LYS A 533 -18.21 14.80 14.06
CA LYS A 533 -19.60 14.81 13.63
C LYS A 533 -20.46 15.01 14.86
N TYR A 534 -21.20 16.11 14.89
CA TYR A 534 -22.23 16.38 15.87
C TYR A 534 -23.60 16.02 15.29
N LYS A 535 -24.43 15.35 16.10
CA LYS A 535 -25.80 15.01 15.71
C LYS A 535 -26.77 15.28 16.86
N ASN A 536 -27.83 16.04 16.58
CA ASN A 536 -29.00 16.12 17.45
C ASN A 536 -30.25 15.57 16.71
N GLU A 537 -31.44 15.72 17.30
CA GLU A 537 -32.69 15.17 16.75
C GLU A 537 -33.04 15.71 15.35
N LYS A 538 -32.54 16.91 14.98
CA LYS A 538 -32.94 17.64 13.76
C LYS A 538 -31.76 17.95 12.82
N HIS A 539 -30.53 17.98 13.31
CA HIS A 539 -29.37 18.53 12.59
C HIS A 539 -28.14 17.63 12.63
N ARG A 540 -27.30 17.76 11.60
CA ARG A 540 -25.98 17.14 11.49
C ARG A 540 -24.96 18.21 11.12
N LEU A 541 -23.97 18.41 11.98
CA LEU A 541 -22.88 19.34 11.73
C LEU A 541 -21.55 18.60 11.74
N ILE A 542 -20.59 19.11 10.98
CA ILE A 542 -19.21 18.65 11.03
C ILE A 542 -18.35 19.78 11.59
N LEU A 543 -17.60 19.46 12.65
CA LEU A 543 -16.93 20.46 13.48
C LEU A 543 -15.42 20.21 13.46
N SER A 544 -14.65 21.29 13.49
CA SER A 544 -13.22 21.25 13.70
C SER A 544 -12.89 20.91 15.15
N LYS A 545 -11.61 20.61 15.40
CA LYS A 545 -11.09 20.37 16.76
C LYS A 545 -11.31 21.59 17.66
N THR A 546 -11.02 22.79 17.15
CA THR A 546 -11.20 24.06 17.87
C THR A 546 -12.67 24.38 18.11
N ALA A 547 -13.52 24.30 17.07
CA ALA A 547 -14.94 24.63 17.21
C ALA A 547 -15.64 23.68 18.20
N ALA A 548 -15.31 22.39 18.16
CA ALA A 548 -15.85 21.43 19.12
C ALA A 548 -15.41 21.75 20.56
N GLU A 549 -14.14 22.10 20.78
CA GLU A 549 -13.61 22.46 22.10
C GLU A 549 -14.32 23.68 22.69
N VAL A 550 -14.42 24.78 21.93
CA VAL A 550 -15.10 26.01 22.36
C VAL A 550 -16.56 25.72 22.74
N LEU A 551 -17.26 24.93 21.94
CA LEU A 551 -18.66 24.56 22.22
C LEU A 551 -18.80 23.64 23.44
N ILE A 552 -17.81 22.80 23.74
CA ILE A 552 -17.79 21.96 24.95
C ILE A 552 -17.53 22.83 26.18
N GLU A 553 -16.51 23.70 26.15
CA GLU A 553 -16.17 24.61 27.26
C GLU A 553 -17.34 25.52 27.64
N HIS A 554 -18.13 25.97 26.67
CA HIS A 554 -19.32 26.81 26.87
C HIS A 554 -20.62 26.02 27.10
N ASN A 555 -20.53 24.70 27.32
CA ASN A 555 -21.67 23.81 27.56
C ASN A 555 -22.76 23.83 26.47
N LYS A 556 -22.39 24.17 25.23
CA LYS A 556 -23.29 24.15 24.07
C LYS A 556 -23.47 22.73 23.51
N ILE A 557 -22.43 21.91 23.61
CA ILE A 557 -22.46 20.49 23.29
C ILE A 557 -21.78 19.67 24.39
N ASN A 558 -22.11 18.38 24.49
CA ASN A 558 -21.43 17.42 25.36
C ASN A 558 -20.49 16.56 24.49
N SER A 559 -19.31 16.21 25.02
CA SER A 559 -18.35 15.30 24.38
C SER A 559 -18.93 13.93 24.02
N GLU A 560 -19.99 13.47 24.70
CA GLU A 560 -20.69 12.23 24.39
C GLU A 560 -21.55 12.31 23.11
N ASN A 561 -21.91 13.54 22.69
CA ASN A 561 -22.76 13.80 21.53
C ASN A 561 -21.98 13.98 20.22
N ILE A 562 -20.65 13.90 20.27
CA ILE A 562 -19.76 13.97 19.10
C ILE A 562 -19.16 12.60 18.79
N LYS A 563 -18.91 12.35 17.51
CA LYS A 563 -18.24 11.14 17.02
C LYS A 563 -17.17 11.53 16.01
N CYS A 564 -16.10 10.75 15.87
CA CYS A 564 -15.12 11.00 14.82
C CYS A 564 -15.80 11.07 13.45
N TYR A 565 -15.43 12.08 12.67
CA TYR A 565 -15.89 12.27 11.31
C TYR A 565 -14.82 11.73 10.33
N PRO A 566 -15.17 10.75 9.47
CA PRO A 566 -14.27 10.26 8.42
C PRO A 566 -14.39 11.15 7.17
N ALA A 567 -13.44 12.07 7.00
CA ALA A 567 -13.37 12.95 5.84
C ALA A 567 -13.16 12.16 4.54
N ASN A 568 -12.36 11.08 4.58
CA ASN A 568 -12.14 10.17 3.46
C ASN A 568 -12.22 8.69 3.90
N PRO A 569 -13.42 8.09 3.96
CA PRO A 569 -13.59 6.70 4.36
C PRO A 569 -13.06 5.75 3.29
N ILE A 570 -12.14 4.85 3.67
CA ILE A 570 -11.62 3.81 2.80
C ILE A 570 -12.38 2.50 3.04
N LEU A 571 -13.02 1.98 2.00
CA LEU A 571 -13.77 0.72 2.02
C LEU A 571 -13.05 -0.32 1.15
N ILE A 572 -12.47 -1.33 1.81
CA ILE A 572 -11.86 -2.47 1.11
C ILE A 572 -12.94 -3.53 0.90
N VAL A 573 -13.34 -3.73 -0.35
CA VAL A 573 -14.35 -4.71 -0.76
C VAL A 573 -13.64 -5.93 -1.36
N ASN A 574 -14.07 -7.13 -1.00
CA ASN A 574 -13.55 -8.37 -1.58
C ASN A 574 -14.22 -8.59 -2.95
N ARG A 575 -13.45 -8.58 -4.04
CA ARG A 575 -13.99 -8.78 -5.38
C ARG A 575 -14.19 -10.28 -5.63
N ARG A 576 -15.45 -10.68 -5.82
CA ARG A 576 -15.84 -12.04 -6.23
C ARG A 576 -16.16 -12.03 -7.72
N TRP A 577 -15.34 -12.70 -8.52
CA TRP A 577 -15.44 -12.70 -9.98
C TRP A 577 -16.63 -13.52 -10.48
N ASP A 578 -16.92 -14.64 -9.83
CA ASP A 578 -18.01 -15.56 -10.18
C ASP A 578 -18.45 -16.36 -8.93
N PRO A 579 -19.65 -16.99 -8.94
CA PRO A 579 -20.18 -17.68 -7.76
C PRO A 579 -19.35 -18.90 -7.35
N LEU A 580 -18.70 -19.57 -8.30
CA LEU A 580 -17.96 -20.80 -8.05
C LEU A 580 -16.60 -20.50 -7.41
N THR A 581 -15.86 -19.51 -7.92
CA THR A 581 -14.61 -19.03 -7.30
C THR A 581 -14.89 -18.31 -5.99
N GLY A 582 -16.00 -17.57 -5.88
CA GLY A 582 -16.43 -16.92 -4.65
C GLY A 582 -16.69 -17.90 -3.51
N VAL A 583 -17.52 -18.93 -3.78
CA VAL A 583 -17.84 -20.00 -2.82
C VAL A 583 -16.61 -20.80 -2.44
N LEU A 584 -15.79 -21.21 -3.42
CA LEU A 584 -14.59 -22.00 -3.18
C LEU A 584 -13.58 -21.23 -2.32
N SER A 585 -13.36 -19.94 -2.60
CA SER A 585 -12.47 -19.09 -1.81
C SER A 585 -12.97 -18.91 -0.37
N ALA A 586 -14.27 -18.67 -0.17
CA ALA A 586 -14.86 -18.57 1.17
C ALA A 586 -14.78 -19.88 1.96
N ALA A 587 -15.00 -21.02 1.30
CA ALA A 587 -14.89 -22.35 1.90
C ALA A 587 -13.44 -22.67 2.31
N THR A 588 -12.47 -22.38 1.44
CA THR A 588 -11.04 -22.56 1.74
C THR A 588 -10.59 -21.67 2.90
N ALA A 589 -10.99 -20.40 2.92
CA ALA A 589 -10.69 -19.49 4.03
C ALA A 589 -11.29 -19.99 5.36
N THR A 590 -12.53 -20.50 5.31
CA THR A 590 -13.19 -21.12 6.47
C THR A 590 -12.41 -22.34 6.94
N GLY A 591 -12.04 -23.25 6.02
CA GLY A 591 -11.26 -24.44 6.32
C GLY A 591 -9.87 -24.13 6.90
N ALA A 592 -9.16 -23.14 6.35
CA ALA A 592 -7.86 -22.70 6.87
C ALA A 592 -7.97 -22.10 8.28
N ASN A 593 -8.99 -21.27 8.55
CA ASN A 593 -9.24 -20.71 9.88
C ASN A 593 -9.66 -21.79 10.89
N MET A 594 -10.40 -22.80 10.46
CA MET A 594 -10.73 -23.98 11.26
C MET A 594 -9.47 -24.78 11.58
N ALA A 595 -8.62 -25.08 10.59
CA ALA A 595 -7.36 -25.79 10.78
C ALA A 595 -6.43 -25.04 11.76
N LYS A 596 -6.33 -23.71 11.64
CA LYS A 596 -5.61 -22.86 12.59
C LYS A 596 -6.19 -22.96 14.00
N SER A 597 -7.52 -22.90 14.14
CA SER A 597 -8.19 -23.00 15.44
C SER A 597 -8.01 -24.39 16.09
N THR A 598 -8.05 -25.46 15.28
CA THR A 598 -7.71 -26.82 15.72
C THR A 598 -6.24 -26.90 16.15
N GLY A 599 -5.33 -26.29 15.38
CA GLY A 599 -3.92 -26.17 15.76
C GLY A 599 -3.75 -25.46 17.10
N GLU A 600 -4.43 -24.33 17.32
CA GLU A 600 -4.43 -23.59 18.60
C GLU A 600 -5.01 -24.42 19.76
N MET A 601 -6.02 -25.26 19.49
CA MET A 601 -6.65 -26.15 20.47
C MET A 601 -5.66 -27.17 21.05
N PHE A 602 -4.64 -27.58 20.30
CA PHE A 602 -3.61 -28.51 20.76
C PHE A 602 -2.29 -27.80 21.14
N TYR A 603 -1.90 -26.79 20.38
CA TYR A 603 -0.64 -26.07 20.57
C TYR A 603 -0.64 -25.19 21.82
N ASN A 604 -1.72 -24.44 22.10
CA ASN A 604 -1.75 -23.53 23.25
C ASN A 604 -1.73 -24.29 24.60
N PRO A 605 -2.49 -25.38 24.78
CA PRO A 605 -2.32 -26.24 25.96
C PRO A 605 -0.92 -26.84 26.08
N TYR A 606 -0.34 -27.30 24.97
CA TYR A 606 1.04 -27.82 24.96
C TYR A 606 2.08 -26.74 25.32
N LYS A 607 1.91 -25.51 24.83
CA LYS A 607 2.77 -24.37 25.14
C LYS A 607 2.69 -24.00 26.62
N GLU A 608 1.50 -24.00 27.20
CA GLU A 608 1.30 -23.71 28.63
C GLU A 608 1.89 -24.82 29.52
N PHE A 609 1.78 -26.09 29.08
CA PHE A 609 2.47 -27.22 29.69
C PHE A 609 4.00 -27.05 29.67
N LYS A 610 4.56 -26.70 28.50
CA LYS A 610 6.01 -26.48 28.33
C LYS A 610 6.50 -25.32 29.19
N ARG A 611 5.74 -24.21 29.25
CA ARG A 611 6.05 -23.01 30.06
C ARG A 611 6.10 -23.34 31.55
N SER A 612 5.16 -24.15 32.02
CA SER A 612 5.10 -24.60 33.42
C SER A 612 6.29 -25.52 33.75
N ARG A 613 6.73 -26.35 32.80
CA ARG A 613 7.88 -27.23 32.95
C ARG A 613 9.23 -26.48 32.95
N THR A 614 9.36 -25.40 32.18
CA THR A 614 10.56 -24.53 32.20
C THR A 614 10.65 -23.66 33.46
N ASN A 615 9.52 -23.28 34.06
CA ASN A 615 9.50 -22.56 35.33
C ASN A 615 9.86 -23.48 36.52
N ALA A 616 9.60 -24.79 36.39
CA ALA A 616 9.96 -25.79 37.41
C ALA A 616 11.45 -26.19 37.43
N THR A 617 12.27 -25.71 36.48
CA THR A 617 13.71 -26.06 36.36
C THR A 617 14.68 -24.99 36.89
N GLY A 618 14.20 -24.00 37.65
CA GLY A 618 15.06 -23.02 38.32
C GLY A 618 15.37 -23.40 39.78
N ASP A 619 16.66 -23.60 40.07
CA ASP A 619 17.33 -23.75 41.38
C ASP A 619 17.00 -25.01 42.25
N PRO A 620 17.92 -25.98 42.41
CA PRO A 620 17.71 -27.21 43.18
C PRO A 620 17.97 -27.07 44.70
N SER A 621 17.70 -25.93 45.31
CA SER A 621 18.02 -25.67 46.72
C SER A 621 16.85 -25.15 47.59
N SER A 622 15.71 -25.83 47.60
CA SER A 622 14.78 -25.74 48.75
C SER A 622 13.87 -26.96 48.90
N SER A 623 13.51 -27.22 50.14
CA SER A 623 12.88 -28.42 50.70
C SER A 623 11.51 -28.78 50.10
N ARG A 624 11.33 -30.09 49.84
CA ARG A 624 10.07 -30.73 49.43
C ARG A 624 8.98 -30.64 50.51
N SER A 625 7.84 -30.03 50.19
CA SER A 625 6.54 -30.35 50.81
C SER A 625 5.35 -29.83 49.99
N LEU A 626 4.38 -30.71 49.70
CA LEU A 626 2.95 -30.49 49.36
C LEU A 626 2.50 -29.46 48.27
N GLU A 627 3.31 -28.50 47.83
CA GLU A 627 2.95 -27.46 46.85
C GLU A 627 2.82 -27.97 45.40
N ASN A 628 3.50 -29.08 45.06
CA ASN A 628 3.54 -29.59 43.68
C ASN A 628 2.18 -30.09 43.14
N ARG A 629 1.21 -30.39 44.03
CA ARG A 629 -0.16 -30.77 43.62
C ARG A 629 -1.02 -29.56 43.26
N GLN A 630 -0.80 -28.40 43.89
CA GLN A 630 -1.55 -27.16 43.58
C GLN A 630 -1.13 -26.58 42.23
N ASP A 631 0.16 -26.61 41.89
CA ASP A 631 0.66 -26.13 40.59
C ASP A 631 0.25 -27.02 39.41
N SER A 632 0.13 -28.33 39.63
CA SER A 632 -0.38 -29.26 38.61
C SER A 632 -1.86 -29.03 38.30
N PHE A 633 -2.68 -28.67 39.30
CA PHE A 633 -4.08 -28.30 39.09
C PHE A 633 -4.21 -26.93 38.43
N GLY A 634 -3.37 -25.95 38.80
CA GLY A 634 -3.32 -24.64 38.14
C GLY A 634 -2.88 -24.73 36.68
N THR A 635 -1.88 -25.56 36.38
CA THR A 635 -1.41 -25.82 35.01
C THR A 635 -2.45 -26.56 34.20
N ALA A 636 -3.06 -27.63 34.74
CA ALA A 636 -4.14 -28.35 34.09
C ALA A 636 -5.36 -27.45 33.83
N GLY A 637 -5.70 -26.56 34.76
CA GLY A 637 -6.75 -25.56 34.60
C GLY A 637 -6.46 -24.54 33.50
N LYS A 638 -5.22 -24.02 33.41
CA LYS A 638 -4.79 -23.11 32.34
C LYS A 638 -4.75 -23.81 30.97
N MET A 639 -4.30 -25.06 30.92
CA MET A 639 -4.33 -25.90 29.72
C MET A 639 -5.76 -26.19 29.25
N ALA A 640 -6.65 -26.58 30.16
CA ALA A 640 -8.06 -26.81 29.87
C ALA A 640 -8.76 -25.52 29.40
N GLY A 641 -8.47 -24.38 30.04
CA GLY A 641 -8.94 -23.06 29.62
C GLY A 641 -8.48 -22.68 28.22
N ALA A 642 -7.21 -22.89 27.89
CA ALA A 642 -6.67 -22.64 26.55
C ALA A 642 -7.29 -23.57 25.48
N GLY A 643 -7.54 -24.84 25.81
CA GLY A 643 -8.20 -25.81 24.94
C GLY A 643 -9.67 -25.43 24.67
N LEU A 644 -10.42 -25.05 25.70
CA LEU A 644 -11.80 -24.58 25.57
C LEU A 644 -11.91 -23.29 24.76
N GLN A 645 -10.96 -22.36 24.92
CA GLN A 645 -10.88 -21.16 24.07
C GLN A 645 -10.62 -21.53 22.60
N GLY A 646 -9.74 -22.51 22.32
CA GLY A 646 -9.50 -23.03 20.98
C GLY A 646 -10.75 -23.66 20.34
N PHE A 647 -11.48 -24.46 21.11
CA PHE A 647 -12.75 -25.07 20.68
C PHE A 647 -13.84 -24.00 20.41
N GLY A 648 -13.99 -23.03 21.31
CA GLY A 648 -14.95 -21.94 21.14
C GLY A 648 -14.68 -21.11 19.87
N LYS A 649 -13.40 -20.83 19.58
CA LYS A 649 -12.98 -20.21 18.32
C LYS A 649 -13.34 -21.07 17.11
N PHE A 650 -13.01 -22.36 17.14
CA PHE A 650 -13.33 -23.32 16.06
C PHE A 650 -14.83 -23.35 15.74
N SER A 651 -15.69 -23.53 16.74
CA SER A 651 -17.14 -23.58 16.56
C SER A 651 -17.71 -22.26 16.04
N GLY A 652 -17.21 -21.12 16.54
CA GLY A 652 -17.58 -19.80 16.05
C GLY A 652 -17.17 -19.57 14.58
N THR A 653 -15.95 -19.99 14.21
CA THR A 653 -15.45 -19.93 12.83
C THR A 653 -16.27 -20.80 11.88
N TYR A 654 -16.60 -22.03 12.27
CA TYR A 654 -17.42 -22.94 11.47
C TYR A 654 -18.82 -22.35 11.21
N LEU A 655 -19.48 -21.87 12.26
CA LEU A 655 -20.83 -21.31 12.16
C LEU A 655 -20.85 -20.06 11.28
N ARG A 656 -19.89 -19.15 11.47
CA ARG A 656 -19.74 -17.96 10.61
C ARG A 656 -19.48 -18.33 9.16
N GLY A 657 -18.56 -19.25 8.91
CA GLY A 657 -18.19 -19.64 7.54
C GLY A 657 -19.36 -20.23 6.76
N VAL A 658 -20.08 -21.18 7.39
CA VAL A 658 -21.21 -21.88 6.74
C VAL A 658 -22.46 -21.02 6.63
N MET A 659 -22.77 -20.19 7.64
CA MET A 659 -24.02 -19.42 7.67
C MET A 659 -23.91 -18.03 7.04
N VAL A 660 -22.71 -17.46 6.98
CA VAL A 660 -22.49 -16.06 6.56
C VAL A 660 -21.55 -15.98 5.37
N ASP A 661 -20.31 -16.45 5.51
CA ASP A 661 -19.27 -16.15 4.53
C ASP A 661 -19.48 -16.89 3.20
N ILE A 662 -19.86 -18.17 3.22
CA ILE A 662 -20.13 -18.96 2.01
C ILE A 662 -21.38 -18.47 1.26
N PRO A 663 -22.57 -18.29 1.89
CA PRO A 663 -23.74 -17.76 1.20
C PRO A 663 -23.54 -16.34 0.67
N HIS A 664 -22.82 -15.47 1.41
CA HIS A 664 -22.50 -14.12 0.96
C HIS A 664 -21.59 -14.12 -0.26
N ALA A 665 -20.55 -14.96 -0.26
CA ALA A 665 -19.67 -15.08 -1.41
C ALA A 665 -20.39 -15.63 -2.65
N ALA A 666 -21.35 -16.55 -2.46
CA ALA A 666 -22.22 -17.00 -3.55
C ALA A 666 -23.06 -15.85 -4.12
N ALA A 667 -23.73 -15.08 -3.25
CA ALA A 667 -24.55 -13.94 -3.66
C ALA A 667 -23.75 -12.87 -4.41
N GLU A 668 -22.55 -12.53 -3.93
CA GLU A 668 -21.68 -11.57 -4.61
C GLU A 668 -21.16 -12.11 -5.94
N GLY A 669 -20.79 -13.38 -6.01
CA GLY A 669 -20.35 -14.00 -7.26
C GLY A 669 -21.47 -14.05 -8.32
N PHE A 670 -22.70 -14.39 -7.93
CA PHE A 670 -23.86 -14.32 -8.83
C PHE A 670 -24.16 -12.90 -9.31
N ARG A 671 -24.03 -11.91 -8.43
CA ARG A 671 -24.18 -10.49 -8.78
C ARG A 671 -23.17 -10.00 -9.82
N ARG A 672 -21.96 -10.57 -9.82
CA ARG A 672 -20.87 -10.19 -10.72
C ARG A 672 -20.81 -11.04 -11.99
N ALA A 673 -21.47 -12.20 -12.00
CA ALA A 673 -21.53 -13.10 -13.17
C ALA A 673 -21.91 -12.42 -14.50
N PRO A 674 -22.82 -11.42 -14.56
CA PRO A 674 -23.12 -10.71 -15.82
C PRO A 674 -21.92 -9.99 -16.47
N GLN A 675 -20.89 -9.61 -15.70
CA GLN A 675 -19.65 -9.01 -16.24
C GLN A 675 -18.90 -9.95 -17.18
N LEU A 676 -18.99 -11.26 -16.94
CA LEU A 676 -18.36 -12.27 -17.78
C LEU A 676 -18.97 -12.28 -19.20
N TYR A 677 -20.16 -11.71 -19.37
CA TYR A 677 -20.89 -11.60 -20.63
C TYR A 677 -20.92 -10.16 -21.18
N GLY A 678 -20.14 -9.24 -20.60
CA GLY A 678 -20.04 -7.84 -21.05
C GLY A 678 -21.14 -6.91 -20.52
N GLU A 679 -21.96 -7.36 -19.57
CA GLU A 679 -22.99 -6.52 -18.93
C GLU A 679 -22.47 -5.86 -17.64
N LYS A 680 -22.94 -4.63 -17.35
CA LYS A 680 -22.58 -3.92 -16.10
C LYS A 680 -23.45 -4.42 -14.94
N PRO A 681 -22.86 -4.86 -13.80
CA PRO A 681 -23.61 -5.26 -12.62
C PRO A 681 -24.45 -4.12 -12.07
N LYS A 682 -25.58 -4.46 -11.45
CA LYS A 682 -26.35 -3.50 -10.66
C LYS A 682 -25.63 -3.19 -9.34
N GLU A 683 -25.59 -1.91 -8.99
CA GLU A 683 -25.04 -1.42 -7.73
C GLU A 683 -26.13 -1.13 -6.69
N TYR A 684 -26.12 -1.90 -5.60
CA TYR A 684 -27.14 -1.80 -4.55
C TYR A 684 -26.65 -1.14 -3.24
N GLY A 685 -25.37 -0.75 -3.20
CA GLY A 685 -24.70 -0.19 -2.02
C GLY A 685 -23.88 -1.22 -1.22
N HIS A 686 -23.12 -0.74 -0.24
CA HIS A 686 -22.22 -1.55 0.60
C HIS A 686 -22.84 -1.91 1.95
N VAL A 687 -22.66 -3.15 2.41
CA VAL A 687 -23.12 -3.62 3.73
C VAL A 687 -22.06 -3.31 4.80
N SER A 688 -22.36 -2.35 5.66
CA SER A 688 -21.47 -1.90 6.75
C SER A 688 -21.99 -2.28 8.15
N ASP A 689 -23.30 -2.48 8.26
CA ASP A 689 -24.01 -2.81 9.49
C ASP A 689 -25.30 -3.57 9.16
N TRP A 690 -26.06 -3.95 10.18
CA TRP A 690 -27.31 -4.70 9.98
C TRP A 690 -28.35 -3.89 9.20
N LYS A 691 -28.38 -2.55 9.35
CA LYS A 691 -29.35 -1.67 8.67
C LYS A 691 -29.09 -1.60 7.18
N SER A 692 -27.83 -1.40 6.80
CA SER A 692 -27.38 -1.43 5.41
C SER A 692 -27.49 -2.84 4.82
N GLY A 693 -27.26 -3.89 5.60
CA GLY A 693 -27.50 -5.28 5.18
C GLY A 693 -28.96 -5.56 4.80
N ILE A 694 -29.91 -5.09 5.61
CA ILE A 694 -31.34 -5.15 5.31
C ILE A 694 -31.69 -4.26 4.11
N ALA A 695 -31.12 -3.05 4.03
CA ALA A 695 -31.41 -2.13 2.93
C ALA A 695 -30.91 -2.69 1.58
N VAL A 696 -29.70 -3.27 1.54
CA VAL A 696 -29.15 -3.92 0.35
C VAL A 696 -29.95 -5.18 0.00
N GLY A 697 -30.25 -6.03 0.99
CA GLY A 697 -31.10 -7.21 0.80
C GLY A 697 -32.51 -6.86 0.29
N GLY A 698 -33.08 -5.76 0.75
CA GLY A 698 -34.38 -5.25 0.30
C GLY A 698 -34.33 -4.58 -1.08
N LYS A 699 -33.27 -3.84 -1.42
CA LYS A 699 -33.08 -3.30 -2.78
C LYS A 699 -32.92 -4.40 -3.82
N ASN A 700 -32.25 -5.51 -3.48
CA ASN A 700 -32.18 -6.71 -4.31
C ASN A 700 -33.54 -7.37 -4.53
N PHE A 701 -34.48 -7.22 -3.58
CA PHE A 701 -35.81 -7.82 -3.61
C PHE A 701 -36.79 -7.10 -4.55
N VAL A 702 -36.61 -5.81 -4.82
CA VAL A 702 -37.54 -5.01 -5.66
C VAL A 702 -37.42 -5.34 -7.17
N GLY A 703 -36.62 -6.34 -7.55
CA GLY A 703 -36.46 -6.82 -8.92
C GLY A 703 -36.96 -8.25 -9.22
N GLY A 704 -37.52 -9.00 -8.26
CA GLY A 704 -37.91 -10.40 -8.53
C GLY A 704 -38.67 -11.09 -7.40
N MET A 705 -39.96 -11.35 -7.65
CA MET A 705 -40.95 -12.17 -6.93
C MET A 705 -41.12 -12.02 -5.41
N ALA A 706 -42.29 -11.48 -5.04
CA ALA A 706 -42.93 -11.65 -3.75
C ALA A 706 -43.52 -13.07 -3.61
N GLY A 707 -43.19 -13.80 -2.54
CA GLY A 707 -43.91 -15.03 -2.19
C GLY A 707 -43.24 -15.95 -1.17
N GLY A 708 -41.91 -16.05 -1.14
CA GLY A 708 -41.22 -17.08 -0.35
C GLY A 708 -40.78 -16.71 1.08
N VAL A 709 -40.76 -15.42 1.44
CA VAL A 709 -39.97 -14.91 2.60
C VAL A 709 -40.82 -14.31 3.73
N ALA A 710 -42.15 -14.40 3.66
CA ALA A 710 -43.04 -13.79 4.65
C ALA A 710 -42.78 -14.29 6.10
N GLY A 711 -42.27 -15.51 6.29
CA GLY A 711 -41.93 -16.08 7.60
C GLY A 711 -40.76 -15.38 8.32
N MET A 712 -39.88 -14.70 7.58
CA MET A 712 -38.64 -14.12 8.12
C MET A 712 -38.83 -12.72 8.71
N PHE A 713 -39.86 -12.01 8.23
CA PHE A 713 -40.27 -10.72 8.79
C PHE A 713 -41.31 -10.91 9.90
N THR A 714 -42.17 -11.93 9.81
CA THR A 714 -43.26 -12.15 10.77
C THR A 714 -42.81 -12.67 12.13
N GLU A 715 -41.73 -13.47 12.22
CA GLU A 715 -41.21 -14.02 13.48
C GLU A 715 -40.50 -12.98 14.38
N PRO A 716 -39.60 -12.11 13.87
CA PRO A 716 -39.05 -11.00 14.64
C PRO A 716 -40.11 -9.94 15.00
N LEU A 717 -41.09 -9.70 14.11
CA LEU A 717 -42.22 -8.81 14.37
C LEU A 717 -43.16 -9.36 15.46
N LYS A 718 -43.46 -10.67 15.44
CA LYS A 718 -44.18 -11.35 16.54
C LYS A 718 -43.39 -11.30 17.85
N GLY A 719 -42.09 -11.59 17.81
CA GLY A 719 -41.21 -11.48 18.98
C GLY A 719 -41.12 -10.05 19.54
N ALA A 720 -41.12 -9.04 18.68
CA ALA A 720 -41.15 -7.64 19.08
C ALA A 720 -42.50 -7.23 19.69
N LEU A 721 -43.61 -7.76 19.18
CA LEU A 721 -44.97 -7.55 19.70
C LEU A 721 -45.17 -8.25 21.06
N ASP A 722 -44.55 -9.41 21.29
CA ASP A 722 -44.69 -10.20 22.53
C ASP A 722 -43.72 -9.82 23.65
N GLY A 723 -42.60 -9.14 23.36
CA GLY A 723 -41.54 -8.90 24.35
C GLY A 723 -40.59 -7.73 24.10
N GLY A 724 -40.93 -6.79 23.21
CA GLY A 724 -40.10 -5.61 22.92
C GLY A 724 -38.72 -5.97 22.34
N LYS A 725 -37.68 -5.18 22.68
CA LYS A 725 -36.32 -5.34 22.12
C LYS A 725 -35.70 -6.71 22.38
N ASP A 726 -35.95 -7.29 23.55
CA ASP A 726 -35.43 -8.61 23.94
C ASP A 726 -36.19 -9.76 23.26
N GLY A 727 -37.48 -9.56 22.99
CA GLY A 727 -38.31 -10.48 22.22
C GLY A 727 -37.91 -10.54 20.73
N ALA A 728 -37.49 -9.42 20.15
CA ALA A 728 -36.95 -9.37 18.79
C ALA A 728 -35.62 -10.14 18.65
N ILE A 729 -34.72 -10.01 19.63
CA ILE A 729 -33.45 -10.77 19.68
C ILE A 729 -33.72 -12.27 19.85
N LYS A 730 -34.67 -12.65 20.70
CA LYS A 730 -35.07 -14.06 20.88
C LYS A 730 -35.74 -14.65 19.64
N GLY A 731 -36.58 -13.87 18.95
CA GLY A 731 -37.20 -14.25 17.67
C GLY A 731 -36.15 -14.48 16.57
N LEU A 732 -35.17 -13.59 16.47
CA LEU A 732 -34.04 -13.74 15.54
C LEU A 732 -33.20 -14.99 15.85
N THR A 733 -32.95 -15.26 17.13
CA THR A 733 -32.20 -16.44 17.60
C THR A 733 -32.94 -17.74 17.29
N ARG A 734 -34.27 -17.79 17.49
CA ARG A 734 -35.12 -18.94 17.16
C ARG A 734 -35.23 -19.16 15.65
N GLY A 735 -35.33 -18.08 14.86
CA GLY A 735 -35.30 -18.14 13.39
C GLY A 735 -33.98 -18.72 12.86
N ALA A 736 -32.84 -18.30 13.43
CA ALA A 736 -31.52 -18.84 13.09
C ALA A 736 -31.34 -20.32 13.52
N LEU A 737 -31.84 -20.70 14.71
CA LEU A 737 -31.75 -22.08 15.22
C LEU A 737 -32.68 -23.05 14.47
N GLY A 738 -33.89 -22.61 14.11
CA GLY A 738 -34.82 -23.37 13.26
C GLY A 738 -34.29 -23.58 11.84
N MET A 739 -33.31 -22.79 11.42
CA MET A 739 -32.64 -22.91 10.14
C MET A 739 -31.39 -23.82 10.20
N ALA A 740 -30.61 -23.73 11.28
CA ALA A 740 -29.47 -24.63 11.55
C ALA A 740 -29.89 -26.11 11.61
N THR A 741 -31.13 -26.37 12.04
CA THR A 741 -31.71 -27.73 12.09
C THR A 741 -32.37 -28.18 10.78
N LYS A 742 -32.77 -27.25 9.91
CA LYS A 742 -33.47 -27.56 8.64
C LYS A 742 -32.60 -27.50 7.39
N MET A 743 -31.46 -26.81 7.41
CA MET A 743 -30.50 -26.77 6.30
C MET A 743 -29.64 -28.03 6.06
N PRO A 744 -29.49 -29.02 6.98
CA PRO A 744 -28.70 -30.22 6.67
C PRO A 744 -29.33 -31.16 5.63
N SER A 745 -30.59 -30.96 5.22
CA SER A 745 -31.20 -31.77 4.16
C SER A 745 -30.67 -31.33 2.79
N GLY A 746 -30.19 -32.29 1.99
CA GLY A 746 -29.44 -32.13 0.73
C GLY A 746 -30.02 -31.29 -0.42
N GLU A 747 -31.01 -30.43 -0.17
CA GLU A 747 -31.57 -29.49 -1.14
C GLU A 747 -30.67 -28.27 -1.39
N PHE A 748 -29.90 -27.77 -0.42
CA PHE A 748 -28.98 -26.63 -0.65
C PHE A 748 -27.81 -27.01 -1.59
N ARG A 749 -27.31 -28.24 -1.48
CA ARG A 749 -26.31 -28.80 -2.40
C ARG A 749 -26.88 -29.00 -3.81
N ARG A 750 -28.18 -29.33 -3.93
CA ARG A 750 -28.88 -29.35 -5.23
C ARG A 750 -29.11 -27.94 -5.77
N PHE A 751 -29.44 -26.95 -4.93
CA PHE A 751 -29.68 -25.57 -5.38
C PHE A 751 -28.41 -24.88 -5.91
N VAL A 752 -27.25 -25.13 -5.30
CA VAL A 752 -25.95 -24.61 -5.78
C VAL A 752 -25.41 -25.37 -7.00
N CYS A 753 -25.74 -26.65 -7.16
CA CYS A 753 -25.26 -27.47 -8.29
C CYS A 753 -26.23 -27.58 -9.48
N ALA A 754 -27.51 -27.22 -9.34
CA ALA A 754 -28.55 -27.50 -10.36
C ALA A 754 -28.99 -26.29 -11.20
N THR A 755 -28.38 -25.11 -11.04
CA THR A 755 -28.61 -24.01 -11.99
C THR A 755 -27.61 -24.12 -13.13
N GLU A 756 -28.03 -24.73 -14.25
CA GLU A 756 -27.41 -24.49 -15.55
C GLU A 756 -27.33 -22.95 -15.75
N CYS A 757 -26.12 -22.43 -15.97
CA CYS A 757 -25.86 -21.00 -16.16
C CYS A 757 -26.51 -20.53 -17.47
N ASN A 758 -27.78 -20.14 -17.40
CA ASN A 758 -28.48 -19.44 -18.47
C ASN A 758 -28.77 -18.00 -17.99
N ALA A 759 -28.67 -17.01 -18.88
CA ALA A 759 -28.79 -15.58 -18.53
C ALA A 759 -30.11 -15.22 -17.83
N ASN A 760 -31.16 -16.02 -18.04
CA ASN A 760 -32.49 -15.79 -17.48
C ASN A 760 -32.67 -16.29 -16.02
N THR A 761 -31.79 -17.16 -15.49
CA THR A 761 -31.91 -17.74 -14.14
C THR A 761 -31.00 -17.07 -13.09
N LEU A 762 -29.94 -16.39 -13.52
CA LEU A 762 -28.98 -15.68 -12.65
C LEU A 762 -29.61 -14.62 -11.72
N PRO A 763 -30.56 -13.77 -12.18
CA PRO A 763 -31.14 -12.74 -11.31
C PRO A 763 -31.97 -13.32 -10.16
N PHE A 764 -32.59 -14.49 -10.35
CA PHE A 764 -33.42 -15.15 -9.35
C PHE A 764 -32.58 -15.83 -8.26
N ALA A 765 -31.45 -16.43 -8.63
CA ALA A 765 -30.51 -17.02 -7.68
C ALA A 765 -29.82 -15.94 -6.81
N GLU A 766 -29.42 -14.82 -7.42
CA GLU A 766 -28.85 -13.66 -6.71
C GLU A 766 -29.85 -13.09 -5.69
N ALA A 767 -31.10 -12.84 -6.11
CA ALA A 767 -32.11 -12.25 -5.24
C ALA A 767 -32.44 -13.14 -4.03
N GLY A 768 -32.57 -14.46 -4.23
CA GLY A 768 -32.87 -15.42 -3.17
C GLY A 768 -31.74 -15.58 -2.15
N ILE A 769 -30.50 -15.77 -2.61
CA ILE A 769 -29.32 -15.94 -1.74
C ILE A 769 -28.94 -14.60 -1.09
N GLY A 770 -29.04 -13.49 -1.83
CA GLY A 770 -28.72 -12.15 -1.34
C GLY A 770 -29.63 -11.69 -0.21
N LEU A 771 -30.94 -11.96 -0.30
CA LEU A 771 -31.90 -11.58 0.74
C LEU A 771 -31.60 -12.23 2.10
N MET A 772 -30.97 -13.42 2.06
CA MET A 772 -30.44 -14.09 3.24
C MET A 772 -29.05 -13.57 3.63
N ALA A 773 -28.13 -13.55 2.68
CA ALA A 773 -26.72 -13.37 2.99
C ALA A 773 -26.37 -11.93 3.41
N TYR A 774 -26.99 -10.90 2.80
CA TYR A 774 -26.65 -9.50 3.12
C TYR A 774 -27.10 -9.08 4.54
N PRO A 775 -28.30 -9.42 5.05
CA PRO A 775 -28.65 -9.17 6.45
C PRO A 775 -27.75 -9.91 7.45
N PHE A 776 -27.47 -11.19 7.23
CA PHE A 776 -26.57 -11.97 8.10
C PHE A 776 -25.13 -11.43 8.08
N HIS A 777 -24.64 -11.02 6.91
CA HIS A 777 -23.35 -10.33 6.79
C HIS A 777 -23.35 -9.01 7.58
N GLY A 778 -24.41 -8.20 7.47
CA GLY A 778 -24.56 -6.95 8.22
C GLY A 778 -24.62 -7.17 9.75
N ILE A 779 -25.29 -8.24 10.21
CA ILE A 779 -25.31 -8.64 11.62
C ILE A 779 -23.90 -9.04 12.07
N SER A 780 -23.20 -9.87 11.30
CA SER A 780 -21.82 -10.29 11.59
C SER A 780 -20.89 -9.07 11.72
N LYS A 781 -20.96 -8.12 10.77
CA LYS A 781 -20.23 -6.84 10.84
C LYS A 781 -20.58 -6.03 12.07
N SER A 782 -21.85 -6.00 12.47
CA SER A 782 -22.31 -5.28 13.68
C SER A 782 -21.76 -5.92 14.96
N ILE A 783 -21.70 -7.25 15.02
CA ILE A 783 -21.10 -7.98 16.14
C ILE A 783 -19.59 -7.73 16.17
N GLU A 784 -18.89 -7.83 15.04
CA GLU A 784 -17.46 -7.53 14.94
C GLU A 784 -17.15 -6.09 15.41
N ALA A 785 -17.95 -5.12 14.97
CA ALA A 785 -17.82 -3.71 15.37
C ALA A 785 -18.02 -3.52 16.88
N ALA A 786 -18.91 -4.30 17.51
CA ALA A 786 -19.12 -4.24 18.96
C ALA A 786 -17.90 -4.72 19.77
N PHE A 787 -17.09 -5.63 19.21
CA PHE A 787 -15.85 -6.11 19.85
C PHE A 787 -14.62 -5.26 19.52
N ARG A 788 -14.64 -4.52 18.40
CA ARG A 788 -13.53 -3.70 17.87
C ARG A 788 -13.61 -2.25 18.34
N THR A 789 -13.36 -2.03 19.63
CA THR A 789 -13.57 -0.71 20.26
C THR A 789 -12.29 0.00 20.73
N LYS A 790 -11.14 -0.66 20.71
CA LYS A 790 -9.89 -0.10 21.29
C LYS A 790 -9.38 1.08 20.48
N THR A 791 -9.24 0.89 19.17
CA THR A 791 -8.64 1.85 18.24
C THR A 791 -9.52 3.08 18.06
N PRO A 792 -10.85 2.96 17.84
CA PRO A 792 -11.74 4.13 17.81
C PRO A 792 -11.69 4.96 19.10
N LYS A 793 -11.63 4.32 20.28
CA LYS A 793 -11.49 5.03 21.56
C LYS A 793 -10.15 5.76 21.67
N ALA A 794 -9.06 5.14 21.24
CA ALA A 794 -7.74 5.76 21.23
C ALA A 794 -7.70 7.01 20.32
N ILE A 795 -8.31 6.93 19.13
CA ILE A 795 -8.43 8.07 18.20
C ILE A 795 -9.25 9.19 18.83
N VAL A 796 -10.41 8.89 19.42
CA VAL A 796 -11.24 9.89 20.12
C VAL A 796 -10.44 10.58 21.22
N ALA A 797 -9.75 9.81 22.06
CA ALA A 797 -8.94 10.37 23.14
C ALA A 797 -7.79 11.24 22.62
N ALA A 798 -7.11 10.84 21.54
CA ALA A 798 -6.05 11.63 20.91
C ALA A 798 -6.59 12.94 20.31
N ARG A 799 -7.73 12.89 19.59
CA ARG A 799 -8.35 14.08 19.00
C ARG A 799 -8.85 15.07 20.04
N LEU A 800 -9.37 14.60 21.17
CA LEU A 800 -9.77 15.49 22.27
C LEU A 800 -8.56 16.18 22.91
N ARG A 801 -7.48 15.43 23.20
CA ARG A 801 -6.23 16.04 23.72
C ARG A 801 -5.65 17.06 22.75
N GLU A 802 -5.66 16.74 21.46
CA GLU A 802 -5.23 17.68 20.43
C GLU A 802 -6.11 18.91 20.32
N GLY A 803 -7.44 18.74 20.36
CA GLY A 803 -8.39 19.86 20.31
C GLY A 803 -8.16 20.86 21.42
N TYR A 804 -7.99 20.38 22.65
CA TYR A 804 -7.64 21.21 23.81
C TYR A 804 -6.33 21.99 23.60
N ALA A 805 -5.24 21.30 23.24
CA ALA A 805 -3.94 21.94 23.01
C ALA A 805 -3.97 22.95 21.85
N HIS A 806 -4.71 22.63 20.79
CA HIS A 806 -4.84 23.49 19.61
C HIS A 806 -5.66 24.75 19.90
N ALA A 807 -6.77 24.64 20.64
CA ALA A 807 -7.59 25.77 21.04
C ALA A 807 -6.79 26.75 21.93
N GLN A 808 -5.99 26.24 22.87
CA GLN A 808 -5.11 27.08 23.69
C GLN A 808 -4.05 27.80 22.86
N ARG A 809 -3.47 27.13 21.86
CA ARG A 809 -2.47 27.74 20.96
C ARG A 809 -3.05 28.87 20.12
N LEU A 810 -4.27 28.70 19.61
CA LEU A 810 -4.94 29.74 18.84
C LEU A 810 -5.26 30.98 19.69
N ASN A 811 -5.40 30.80 21.01
CA ASN A 811 -5.63 31.87 21.97
C ASN A 811 -6.76 32.82 21.54
N LEU A 812 -7.89 32.22 21.11
CA LEU A 812 -9.05 32.94 20.59
C LEU A 812 -9.56 33.96 21.62
N SER A 813 -9.83 35.17 21.15
CA SER A 813 -10.49 36.22 21.92
C SER A 813 -11.90 35.80 22.34
N LYS A 814 -12.45 36.46 23.37
CA LYS A 814 -13.84 36.20 23.78
C LYS A 814 -14.84 36.47 22.65
N GLU A 815 -14.55 37.46 21.82
CA GLU A 815 -15.37 37.84 20.66
C GLU A 815 -15.40 36.73 19.62
N GLU A 816 -14.24 36.15 19.27
CA GLU A 816 -14.15 35.01 18.33
C GLU A 816 -14.85 33.75 18.88
N GLN A 817 -14.71 33.49 20.18
CA GLN A 817 -15.42 32.37 20.83
C GLN A 817 -16.94 32.58 20.79
N GLU A 818 -17.40 33.80 21.01
CA GLU A 818 -18.82 34.16 20.96
C GLU A 818 -19.37 34.08 19.51
N GLU A 819 -18.59 34.46 18.51
CA GLU A 819 -18.92 34.28 17.09
C GLU A 819 -19.11 32.80 16.72
N ILE A 820 -18.20 31.92 17.16
CA ILE A 820 -18.32 30.46 16.97
C ILE A 820 -19.66 29.94 17.53
N ILE A 821 -20.03 30.41 18.73
CA ILE A 821 -21.28 30.04 19.40
C ILE A 821 -22.50 30.56 18.62
N GLN A 822 -22.46 31.82 18.18
CA GLN A 822 -23.56 32.42 17.41
C GLN A 822 -23.78 31.70 16.09
N ILE A 823 -22.71 31.40 15.33
CA ILE A 823 -22.80 30.65 14.07
C ILE A 823 -23.40 29.26 14.33
N PHE A 824 -22.97 28.57 15.40
CA PHE A 824 -23.55 27.28 15.79
C PHE A 824 -25.06 27.37 16.02
N GLU A 825 -25.52 28.36 16.79
CA GLU A 825 -26.94 28.57 17.07
C GLU A 825 -27.75 28.92 15.80
N ILE A 826 -27.19 29.77 14.93
CA ILE A 826 -27.79 30.11 13.63
C ILE A 826 -27.97 28.86 12.78
N LEU A 827 -26.93 28.02 12.64
CA LEU A 827 -26.98 26.78 11.85
C LEU A 827 -28.01 25.79 12.39
N LEU A 828 -28.22 25.75 13.71
CA LEU A 828 -29.27 24.94 14.32
C LEU A 828 -30.69 25.52 14.12
N SER A 829 -30.82 26.80 13.78
CA SER A 829 -32.10 27.47 13.56
C SER A 829 -32.52 27.56 12.09
N SER A 830 -31.56 27.57 11.15
CA SER A 830 -31.77 27.91 9.74
C SER A 830 -31.96 26.71 8.79
N MET A 831 -31.70 25.49 9.24
CA MET A 831 -31.89 24.29 8.41
C MET A 831 -33.35 23.78 8.45
N PRO A 832 -33.97 23.47 7.31
CA PRO A 832 -35.32 22.90 7.28
C PRO A 832 -35.34 21.55 7.99
N ARG A 833 -36.42 21.30 8.75
CA ARG A 833 -36.62 20.10 9.60
C ARG A 833 -36.56 18.79 8.85
#